data_AF-A0A978U225-F1
#
_entry.id   AF-A0A978U225-F1
#
_cell.length_a   1.000
_cell.length_b   1.000
_cell.length_c   1.000
_cell.angle_alpha   90.00
_cell.angle_beta   90.00
_cell.angle_gamma   90.00
#
_symmetry.space_group_name_H-M   'P 1'
#
loop_
_entity.id
_entity.type
_entity.pdbx_description
1 polymer ?
#
loop_
_entity_poly.entity_id
_entity_poly.type
_entity_poly.pdbx_seq_one_letter_code
_entity_poly.pdbx_strand_id
1 'polypeptide(L)'
;MFSAVGQDEVLQALEALRQQVKSLQPPGKVRLSTLRTDPFLGQSVPLTVRVTDLEGQPLIDTALTLVTTWGHLRTTHELIPQQATSLTTRTNAEGLATLLLLPPTSEDLMADQQDALETFLSLLNAQAETPLQTQASLTEMVNLYNWDTNVAYRQAVDIYFRDFGQGLLEAVNTYDYLQSWSFQAATVMALLQPDANGGESSTAAIASLTSRFKNWLAPWLETYLAVTQQDNPLGASLGIIKERREAGSVVEGVFERLQGFIDNQMGIVGQYIGRKVAETSIHNFLNTGIDDLDVTTKVALAPALSAASKTLKTAGVGGLAGIAQTRTEFTQVVTDTVGQTTTAIANLTEQLGSVTLQVGRFQTDLGDLRTNVGTLDGRVGAIATQVTTLNTNLTETNGRLTTLNSRLDDQIGGMTKQLDSLNTTVSGFDHRIGTLTTRLGALDTTVSRFDSRIGSLTTRVESLSTTVNSVDHRLGTLNTRVDGIQTNVNTMNNRLGILTSQFEGVQNRLTQSDRQLESVTKQLGEFQNRFATVDEQVATVLKQSEAMQNNMQTVTEQVNTLGKQVGTLQESHRGIVANIAQLSDRLTSVQQTSATLSNQINTLTSRIDSLQRDQVTIVGRVDNLQREQTVLAGRVDRLQRGQTTFETNLGNLTTRVDGIQQNLTTLDGRVGTLTTQFNTLQTNISRLDTQVSGLQTNVGRLNDQVNGFQSRFATIDSRLGGLQDRVQVIDSRIGRLQGNFDRFSRISIDRIGQLEDSVTRVGNLSLALRTDFENRLRR
;
A
#
# COMPACT_ATOMS: atom_id res chain seq x y z
N MET A 1 49.23 -48.52 34.21
CA MET A 1 49.09 -49.99 34.33
C MET A 1 49.57 -50.39 35.72
N PHE A 2 49.06 -51.39 36.42
CA PHE A 2 47.78 -52.14 36.40
C PHE A 2 47.80 -53.06 37.65
N SER A 3 46.70 -53.56 38.23
CA SER A 3 45.24 -53.33 38.08
C SER A 3 44.53 -53.96 39.30
N ALA A 4 43.30 -53.56 39.62
CA ALA A 4 42.54 -54.15 40.75
C ALA A 4 41.01 -54.20 40.49
N VAL A 5 40.28 -55.22 41.03
CA VAL A 5 38.81 -55.28 41.38
C VAL A 5 38.27 -56.75 41.62
N GLY A 6 37.31 -56.97 42.56
CA GLY A 6 36.25 -58.03 42.52
C GLY A 6 36.00 -58.92 43.77
N GLN A 7 34.74 -59.27 44.13
CA GLN A 7 34.48 -60.42 45.05
C GLN A 7 33.08 -61.10 45.20
N ASP A 8 31.94 -60.39 45.40
CA ASP A 8 30.83 -60.89 46.27
C ASP A 8 29.42 -61.04 45.63
N GLU A 9 28.58 -62.02 46.05
CA GLU A 9 27.19 -62.25 45.53
C GLU A 9 26.25 -63.32 46.19
N VAL A 10 26.64 -64.18 47.15
CA VAL A 10 25.99 -65.52 47.33
C VAL A 10 24.83 -65.69 48.34
N LEU A 11 24.71 -64.88 49.41
CA LEU A 11 24.02 -65.33 50.65
C LEU A 11 22.46 -65.38 50.66
N GLN A 12 21.77 -65.10 49.55
CA GLN A 12 20.37 -64.63 49.60
C GLN A 12 19.25 -65.70 49.44
N ALA A 13 19.54 -66.94 49.07
CA ALA A 13 18.53 -67.82 48.46
C ALA A 13 17.62 -68.65 49.40
N LEU A 14 17.97 -68.90 50.67
CA LEU A 14 17.39 -70.03 51.43
C LEU A 14 16.10 -69.75 52.20
N GLU A 15 15.83 -68.49 52.58
CA GLU A 15 14.81 -68.14 53.59
C GLU A 15 13.35 -68.24 53.09
N ALA A 16 13.12 -68.67 51.85
CA ALA A 16 11.88 -68.43 51.12
C ALA A 16 10.71 -69.42 51.37
N LEU A 17 10.98 -70.71 51.64
CA LEU A 17 9.97 -71.76 51.36
C LEU A 17 8.90 -71.97 52.45
N ARG A 18 9.23 -71.77 53.73
CA ARG A 18 8.40 -72.26 54.86
C ARG A 18 7.11 -71.47 55.10
N GLN A 19 6.96 -70.34 54.42
CA GLN A 19 5.82 -69.42 54.50
C GLN A 19 4.50 -70.00 53.91
N GLN A 20 4.55 -71.08 53.13
CA GLN A 20 3.52 -71.33 52.12
C GLN A 20 2.22 -72.05 52.57
N VAL A 21 2.19 -72.81 53.68
CA VAL A 21 1.10 -73.77 53.98
C VAL A 21 -0.01 -73.22 54.91
N LYS A 22 0.25 -72.18 55.70
CA LYS A 22 -0.67 -71.71 56.77
C LYS A 22 -1.83 -70.82 56.24
N SER A 23 -2.20 -70.98 54.97
CA SER A 23 -2.83 -69.96 54.12
C SER A 23 -4.22 -70.33 53.56
N LEU A 24 -4.85 -71.44 53.98
CA LEU A 24 -5.93 -72.10 53.20
C LEU A 24 -7.26 -72.43 53.93
N GLN A 25 -7.62 -71.85 55.08
CA GLN A 25 -8.94 -72.06 55.73
C GLN A 25 -9.74 -70.75 55.95
N PRO A 26 -11.08 -70.73 55.74
CA PRO A 26 -11.91 -69.53 55.91
C PRO A 26 -12.39 -69.30 57.38
N PRO A 27 -12.41 -68.05 57.87
CA PRO A 27 -12.53 -67.73 59.30
C PRO A 27 -13.92 -67.59 59.99
N GLY A 28 -15.07 -67.46 59.32
CA GLY A 28 -16.35 -67.20 60.06
C GLY A 28 -17.66 -67.04 59.27
N LYS A 29 -18.74 -66.60 59.95
CA LYS A 29 -20.13 -66.41 59.44
C LYS A 29 -20.58 -64.93 59.55
N VAL A 30 -21.48 -64.48 58.66
CA VAL A 30 -22.00 -63.09 58.62
C VAL A 30 -23.54 -63.03 58.52
N ARG A 31 -24.18 -62.01 59.13
CA ARG A 31 -25.58 -61.60 58.91
C ARG A 31 -25.69 -60.07 58.78
N LEU A 32 -26.67 -59.58 58.02
CA LEU A 32 -26.97 -58.15 57.79
C LEU A 32 -28.47 -57.87 57.99
N SER A 33 -28.83 -56.77 58.67
CA SER A 33 -30.23 -56.39 58.95
C SER A 33 -30.42 -54.86 59.08
N THR A 34 -31.66 -54.38 58.88
CA THR A 34 -32.09 -52.99 59.14
C THR A 34 -33.42 -52.94 59.90
N LEU A 35 -33.73 -51.79 60.50
CA LEU A 35 -35.02 -51.48 61.12
C LEU A 35 -35.91 -50.55 60.27
N ARG A 36 -35.40 -49.95 59.18
CA ARG A 36 -36.15 -49.00 58.33
C ARG A 36 -36.43 -49.62 56.95
N THR A 37 -37.66 -50.09 56.71
CA THR A 37 -37.99 -50.92 55.52
C THR A 37 -38.34 -50.11 54.26
N ASP A 38 -39.09 -49.02 54.40
CA ASP A 38 -39.46 -48.12 53.31
C ASP A 38 -39.14 -46.65 53.69
N PRO A 39 -37.84 -46.28 53.78
CA PRO A 39 -37.40 -44.89 54.00
C PRO A 39 -37.99 -43.92 52.96
N PHE A 40 -38.11 -42.65 53.31
CA PHE A 40 -38.14 -41.59 52.30
C PHE A 40 -36.73 -41.33 51.75
N LEU A 41 -36.62 -41.00 50.46
CA LEU A 41 -35.38 -40.52 49.84
C LEU A 41 -34.80 -39.38 50.69
N GLY A 42 -33.58 -39.52 51.21
CA GLY A 42 -32.99 -38.56 52.15
C GLY A 42 -32.89 -39.04 53.59
N GLN A 43 -33.67 -40.04 54.00
CA GLN A 43 -33.54 -40.63 55.33
C GLN A 43 -32.42 -41.67 55.40
N SER A 44 -31.61 -41.62 56.45
CA SER A 44 -30.58 -42.63 56.71
C SER A 44 -31.20 -43.98 57.11
N VAL A 45 -30.67 -45.06 56.51
CA VAL A 45 -31.07 -46.44 56.80
C VAL A 45 -30.00 -47.09 57.68
N PRO A 46 -30.25 -47.30 58.98
CA PRO A 46 -29.28 -47.95 59.85
C PRO A 46 -29.15 -49.43 59.51
N LEU A 47 -27.92 -49.88 59.36
CA LEU A 47 -27.53 -51.24 59.05
C LEU A 47 -26.73 -51.84 60.20
N THR A 48 -27.02 -53.09 60.53
CA THR A 48 -26.25 -53.87 61.51
C THR A 48 -25.75 -55.14 60.85
N VAL A 49 -24.44 -55.31 60.84
CA VAL A 49 -23.75 -56.55 60.49
C VAL A 49 -23.32 -57.27 61.77
N ARG A 50 -23.50 -58.58 61.80
CA ARG A 50 -23.01 -59.44 62.88
C ARG A 50 -22.11 -60.54 62.31
N VAL A 51 -20.93 -60.71 62.90
CA VAL A 51 -19.94 -61.73 62.54
C VAL A 51 -19.66 -62.63 63.74
N THR A 52 -19.62 -63.94 63.49
CA THR A 52 -19.28 -64.95 64.50
C THR A 52 -18.33 -65.99 63.93
N ASP A 53 -17.67 -66.75 64.80
CA ASP A 53 -17.00 -67.99 64.41
C ASP A 53 -18.03 -69.07 64.03
N LEU A 54 -17.56 -70.29 63.79
CA LEU A 54 -18.44 -71.39 63.40
C LEU A 54 -19.30 -71.87 64.57
N GLU A 55 -18.78 -71.74 65.79
CA GLU A 55 -19.35 -72.05 67.10
C GLU A 55 -20.39 -71.01 67.57
N GLY A 56 -20.40 -69.83 66.97
CA GLY A 56 -21.35 -68.74 67.23
C GLY A 56 -20.86 -67.67 68.22
N GLN A 57 -19.61 -67.72 68.65
CA GLN A 57 -19.00 -66.66 69.47
C GLN A 57 -18.68 -65.44 68.61
N PRO A 58 -18.74 -64.21 69.18
CA PRO A 58 -18.43 -63.00 68.44
C PRO A 58 -16.96 -62.99 68.01
N LEU A 59 -16.72 -62.86 66.70
CA LEU A 59 -15.39 -62.61 66.19
C LEU A 59 -15.10 -61.12 66.34
N ILE A 60 -14.20 -60.80 67.27
CA ILE A 60 -13.78 -59.44 67.61
C ILE A 60 -12.77 -58.94 66.57
N ASP A 61 -12.78 -57.64 66.30
CA ASP A 61 -11.80 -56.96 65.44
C ASP A 61 -11.60 -57.65 64.09
N THR A 62 -12.69 -58.10 63.46
CA THR A 62 -12.65 -58.90 62.23
C THR A 62 -13.08 -58.07 61.03
N ALA A 63 -12.25 -58.08 59.98
CA ALA A 63 -12.43 -57.26 58.79
C ALA A 63 -13.59 -57.74 57.90
N LEU A 64 -14.45 -56.80 57.53
CA LEU A 64 -15.62 -57.04 56.71
C LEU A 64 -15.84 -55.88 55.73
N THR A 65 -16.01 -56.22 54.46
CA THR A 65 -16.23 -55.28 53.36
C THR A 65 -17.71 -55.28 52.99
N LEU A 66 -18.39 -54.15 53.16
CA LEU A 66 -19.73 -53.97 52.64
C LEU A 66 -19.70 -53.25 51.29
N VAL A 67 -20.60 -53.62 50.39
CA VAL A 67 -20.78 -52.99 49.07
C VAL A 67 -22.27 -52.70 48.86
N THR A 68 -22.63 -51.53 48.32
CA THR A 68 -24.02 -51.20 47.94
C THR A 68 -24.16 -51.00 46.43
N THR A 69 -25.30 -51.43 45.86
CA THR A 69 -25.65 -51.19 44.46
C THR A 69 -26.06 -49.75 44.16
N TRP A 70 -26.49 -49.03 45.19
CA TRP A 70 -26.91 -47.62 45.10
C TRP A 70 -26.85 -46.98 46.49
N GLY A 71 -26.44 -45.71 46.58
CA GLY A 71 -26.16 -45.04 47.85
C GLY A 71 -24.72 -45.17 48.32
N HIS A 72 -24.46 -44.62 49.50
CA HIS A 72 -23.17 -44.73 50.20
C HIS A 72 -23.37 -45.37 51.56
N LEU A 73 -22.36 -46.13 51.98
CA LEU A 73 -22.26 -46.74 53.30
C LEU A 73 -21.33 -45.88 54.14
N ARG A 74 -21.77 -45.47 55.34
CA ARG A 74 -21.02 -44.63 56.27
C ARG A 74 -20.82 -45.34 57.62
N THR A 75 -19.60 -45.38 58.15
CA THR A 75 -19.35 -45.91 59.51
C THR A 75 -19.89 -44.96 60.59
N THR A 76 -20.38 -45.52 61.70
CA THR A 76 -21.06 -44.77 62.77
C THR A 76 -20.27 -44.63 64.07
N HIS A 77 -19.25 -45.48 64.29
CA HIS A 77 -18.51 -45.58 65.55
C HIS A 77 -17.00 -45.27 65.41
N GLU A 78 -16.56 -44.86 64.22
CA GLU A 78 -15.16 -44.51 63.95
C GLU A 78 -14.93 -43.01 64.21
N LEU A 79 -13.75 -42.65 64.75
CA LEU A 79 -13.39 -41.26 65.09
C LEU A 79 -13.42 -40.28 63.89
N ILE A 80 -13.26 -40.81 62.68
CA ILE A 80 -13.49 -40.13 61.42
C ILE A 80 -14.39 -41.04 60.59
N PRO A 81 -15.67 -40.69 60.35
CA PRO A 81 -16.58 -41.50 59.56
C PRO A 81 -16.05 -41.68 58.14
N GLN A 82 -15.91 -42.93 57.70
CA GLN A 82 -15.59 -43.25 56.31
C GLN A 82 -16.89 -43.46 55.54
N GLN A 83 -16.97 -42.91 54.31
CA GLN A 83 -18.13 -43.05 53.44
C GLN A 83 -17.71 -43.54 52.04
N ALA A 84 -18.31 -44.62 51.56
CA ALA A 84 -18.04 -45.18 50.24
C ALA A 84 -19.18 -46.07 49.71
N THR A 85 -19.20 -46.36 48.40
CA THR A 85 -20.06 -47.42 47.84
C THR A 85 -19.58 -48.83 48.21
N SER A 86 -18.29 -48.98 48.51
CA SER A 86 -17.66 -50.18 49.04
C SER A 86 -16.76 -49.80 50.20
N LEU A 87 -17.02 -50.30 51.41
CA LEU A 87 -16.36 -49.89 52.64
C LEU A 87 -15.93 -51.11 53.49
N THR A 88 -14.66 -51.16 53.89
CA THR A 88 -14.16 -52.17 54.84
C THR A 88 -14.08 -51.57 56.24
N THR A 89 -14.79 -52.16 57.19
CA THR A 89 -14.71 -51.83 58.62
C THR A 89 -14.43 -53.11 59.42
N ARG A 90 -14.38 -53.04 60.76
CA ARG A 90 -14.09 -54.18 61.65
C ARG A 90 -15.17 -54.32 62.72
N THR A 91 -15.40 -55.54 63.18
CA THR A 91 -16.33 -55.78 64.30
C THR A 91 -15.81 -55.24 65.63
N ASN A 92 -16.73 -54.75 66.46
CA ASN A 92 -16.47 -54.43 67.86
C ASN A 92 -16.33 -55.71 68.72
N ALA A 93 -16.20 -55.52 70.04
CA ALA A 93 -16.10 -56.62 71.03
C ALA A 93 -17.32 -57.57 71.07
N GLU A 94 -18.46 -57.18 70.50
CA GLU A 94 -19.69 -58.00 70.42
C GLU A 94 -19.84 -58.71 69.06
N GLY A 95 -18.83 -58.62 68.18
CA GLY A 95 -18.92 -59.15 66.82
C GLY A 95 -19.87 -58.34 65.93
N LEU A 96 -20.14 -57.07 66.27
CA LEU A 96 -21.04 -56.18 65.52
C LEU A 96 -20.26 -55.09 64.78
N ALA A 97 -20.72 -54.77 63.58
CA ALA A 97 -20.40 -53.53 62.88
C ALA A 97 -21.71 -52.84 62.49
N THR A 98 -21.80 -51.53 62.72
CA THR A 98 -22.98 -50.74 62.33
C THR A 98 -22.61 -49.64 61.37
N LEU A 99 -23.47 -49.40 60.40
CA LEU A 99 -23.28 -48.47 59.31
C LEU A 99 -24.60 -47.74 59.02
N LEU A 100 -24.54 -46.61 58.33
CA LEU A 100 -25.70 -45.99 57.68
C LEU A 100 -25.61 -46.22 56.19
N LEU A 101 -26.71 -46.61 55.56
CA LEU A 101 -26.92 -46.45 54.12
C LEU A 101 -27.60 -45.10 53.88
N LEU A 102 -26.95 -44.27 53.09
CA LEU A 102 -27.39 -42.94 52.68
C LEU A 102 -27.63 -42.94 51.16
N PRO A 103 -28.60 -42.18 50.62
CA PRO A 103 -28.69 -41.94 49.19
C PRO A 103 -27.41 -41.31 48.61
N PRO A 104 -27.09 -41.54 47.32
CA PRO A 104 -25.88 -41.03 46.70
C PRO A 104 -26.15 -39.63 46.12
N THR A 105 -25.93 -38.59 46.91
CA THR A 105 -25.95 -37.21 46.43
C THR A 105 -24.61 -36.81 45.81
N SER A 106 -24.60 -35.82 44.90
CA SER A 106 -23.36 -35.28 44.30
C SER A 106 -22.53 -34.46 45.29
N GLU A 107 -23.14 -34.07 46.40
CA GLU A 107 -22.57 -33.30 47.49
C GLU A 107 -23.05 -33.93 48.81
N ASP A 108 -22.13 -34.21 49.73
CA ASP A 108 -22.48 -34.78 51.04
C ASP A 108 -23.22 -33.74 51.88
N LEU A 109 -24.40 -34.11 52.41
CA LEU A 109 -25.15 -33.22 53.31
C LEU A 109 -24.38 -33.02 54.62
N MET A 110 -24.25 -31.76 55.04
CA MET A 110 -23.80 -31.41 56.38
C MET A 110 -24.77 -31.97 57.43
N ALA A 111 -24.29 -32.15 58.67
CA ALA A 111 -25.09 -32.77 59.73
C ALA A 111 -26.41 -32.03 60.00
N ASP A 112 -26.38 -30.69 60.02
CA ASP A 112 -27.57 -29.84 60.18
C ASP A 112 -28.53 -29.91 58.97
N GLN A 113 -28.00 -30.02 57.75
CA GLN A 113 -28.78 -30.24 56.53
C GLN A 113 -29.48 -31.62 56.55
N GLN A 114 -28.77 -32.68 56.93
CA GLN A 114 -29.30 -34.03 57.05
C GLN A 114 -30.36 -34.12 58.16
N ASP A 115 -30.10 -33.55 59.34
CA ASP A 115 -31.03 -33.53 60.48
C ASP A 115 -32.29 -32.73 60.14
N ALA A 116 -32.15 -31.58 59.47
CA ALA A 116 -33.30 -30.79 59.02
C ALA A 116 -34.13 -31.55 57.97
N LEU A 117 -33.49 -32.20 57.00
CA LEU A 117 -34.18 -33.02 56.01
C LEU A 117 -34.92 -34.21 56.65
N GLU A 118 -34.27 -34.99 57.53
CA GLU A 118 -34.94 -36.11 58.22
C GLU A 118 -36.09 -35.62 59.11
N THR A 119 -35.94 -34.47 59.77
CA THR A 119 -37.00 -33.84 60.56
C THR A 119 -38.23 -33.54 59.70
N PHE A 120 -38.06 -32.86 58.56
CA PHE A 120 -39.20 -32.51 57.72
C PHE A 120 -39.77 -33.72 56.95
N LEU A 121 -38.95 -34.72 56.59
CA LEU A 121 -39.44 -36.00 56.06
C LEU A 121 -40.23 -36.82 57.09
N SER A 122 -40.07 -36.57 58.39
CA SER A 122 -40.91 -37.18 59.42
C SER A 122 -42.33 -36.63 59.48
N LEU A 123 -42.59 -35.46 58.85
CA LEU A 123 -43.95 -34.92 58.67
C LEU A 123 -44.77 -35.67 57.61
N LEU A 124 -44.10 -36.42 56.72
CA LEU A 124 -44.75 -37.24 55.71
C LEU A 124 -45.28 -38.53 56.34
N ASN A 125 -46.52 -38.89 56.00
CA ASN A 125 -47.07 -40.16 56.45
C ASN A 125 -46.34 -41.33 55.78
N ALA A 126 -45.43 -41.99 56.52
CA ALA A 126 -44.67 -43.14 56.03
C ALA A 126 -45.56 -44.31 55.57
N GLN A 127 -46.77 -44.44 56.11
CA GLN A 127 -47.74 -45.48 55.75
C GLN A 127 -48.70 -45.06 54.62
N ALA A 128 -48.59 -43.84 54.08
CA ALA A 128 -49.42 -43.42 52.95
C ALA A 128 -49.17 -44.29 51.70
N GLU A 129 -50.25 -44.72 51.06
CA GLU A 129 -50.24 -45.52 49.83
C GLU A 129 -49.96 -44.66 48.59
N THR A 130 -50.38 -43.39 48.61
CA THR A 130 -50.14 -42.41 47.54
C THR A 130 -49.67 -41.07 48.11
N PRO A 131 -48.90 -40.25 47.36
CA PRO A 131 -48.47 -38.94 47.84
C PRO A 131 -49.63 -37.96 48.08
N LEU A 132 -50.74 -38.08 47.35
CA LEU A 132 -51.95 -37.29 47.58
C LEU A 132 -52.49 -37.42 49.02
N GLN A 133 -52.41 -38.61 49.63
CA GLN A 133 -52.80 -38.84 51.02
C GLN A 133 -51.92 -38.08 52.04
N THR A 134 -50.77 -37.56 51.63
CA THR A 134 -49.87 -36.74 52.45
C THR A 134 -49.66 -35.32 51.89
N GLN A 135 -50.53 -34.87 50.97
CA GLN A 135 -50.40 -33.57 50.29
C GLN A 135 -50.33 -32.37 51.25
N ALA A 136 -51.08 -32.38 52.35
CA ALA A 136 -51.02 -31.31 53.35
C ALA A 136 -49.60 -31.16 53.95
N SER A 137 -48.92 -32.28 54.25
CA SER A 137 -47.53 -32.29 54.69
C SER A 137 -46.56 -31.88 53.59
N LEU A 138 -46.84 -32.22 52.32
CA LEU A 138 -46.05 -31.75 51.17
C LEU A 138 -46.15 -30.23 51.00
N THR A 139 -47.34 -29.64 51.11
CA THR A 139 -47.55 -28.19 51.10
C THR A 139 -46.82 -27.52 52.26
N GLU A 140 -46.88 -28.08 53.46
CA GLU A 140 -46.16 -27.53 54.60
C GLU A 140 -44.63 -27.62 54.41
N MET A 141 -44.13 -28.73 53.86
CA MET A 141 -42.74 -28.86 53.42
C MET A 141 -42.33 -27.84 52.35
N VAL A 142 -43.26 -27.36 51.49
CA VAL A 142 -43.02 -26.24 50.55
C VAL A 142 -42.95 -24.92 51.29
N ASN A 143 -43.88 -24.64 52.21
CA ASN A 143 -43.88 -23.41 53.02
C ASN A 143 -42.57 -23.29 53.81
N LEU A 144 -42.16 -24.38 54.45
CA LEU A 144 -40.93 -24.48 55.23
C LEU A 144 -39.67 -24.33 54.38
N TYR A 145 -39.68 -24.72 53.09
CA TYR A 145 -38.56 -24.52 52.17
C TYR A 145 -38.41 -23.04 51.77
N ASN A 146 -39.54 -22.36 51.53
CA ASN A 146 -39.60 -20.94 51.20
C ASN A 146 -39.32 -20.03 52.40
N TRP A 147 -39.30 -20.55 53.63
CA TRP A 147 -39.04 -19.73 54.82
C TRP A 147 -37.54 -19.39 54.94
N ASP A 148 -37.22 -18.09 54.96
CA ASP A 148 -35.85 -17.57 54.95
C ASP A 148 -34.92 -18.26 55.95
N THR A 149 -35.39 -18.52 57.17
CA THR A 149 -34.63 -19.11 58.28
C THR A 149 -34.27 -20.58 58.09
N ASN A 150 -34.98 -21.32 57.25
CA ASN A 150 -34.80 -22.77 57.06
C ASN A 150 -33.71 -23.10 56.03
N VAL A 151 -32.55 -22.42 56.14
CA VAL A 151 -31.44 -22.52 55.18
C VAL A 151 -30.94 -23.96 55.01
N ALA A 152 -30.73 -24.68 56.12
CA ALA A 152 -30.18 -26.05 56.09
C ALA A 152 -31.12 -27.04 55.37
N TYR A 153 -32.43 -26.96 55.63
CA TYR A 153 -33.42 -27.77 54.91
C TYR A 153 -33.49 -27.39 53.43
N ARG A 154 -33.52 -26.09 53.10
CA ARG A 154 -33.53 -25.61 51.71
C ARG A 154 -32.31 -26.12 50.93
N GLN A 155 -31.12 -26.04 51.51
CA GLN A 155 -29.90 -26.57 50.90
C GLN A 155 -29.94 -28.09 50.74
N ALA A 156 -30.44 -28.83 51.74
CA ALA A 156 -30.61 -30.28 51.64
C ALA A 156 -31.54 -30.65 50.45
N VAL A 157 -32.69 -29.99 50.35
CA VAL A 157 -33.64 -30.21 49.25
C VAL A 157 -33.08 -29.77 47.91
N ASP A 158 -32.27 -28.70 47.86
CA ASP A 158 -31.57 -28.24 46.65
C ASP A 158 -30.55 -29.26 46.13
N ILE A 159 -29.83 -29.95 47.02
CA ILE A 159 -28.92 -31.05 46.66
C ILE A 159 -29.73 -32.23 46.10
N TYR A 160 -30.76 -32.69 46.82
CA TYR A 160 -31.63 -33.77 46.33
C TYR A 160 -32.33 -33.42 45.00
N PHE A 161 -32.68 -32.15 44.78
CA PHE A 161 -33.21 -31.69 43.51
C PHE A 161 -32.18 -31.69 42.38
N ARG A 162 -30.94 -31.32 42.66
CA ARG A 162 -29.84 -31.37 41.69
C ARG A 162 -29.62 -32.80 41.16
N ASP A 163 -29.71 -33.78 42.06
CA ASP A 163 -29.34 -35.18 41.76
C ASP A 163 -30.52 -36.04 41.28
N PHE A 164 -31.73 -35.79 41.81
CA PHE A 164 -32.92 -36.61 41.56
C PHE A 164 -34.09 -35.82 40.96
N GLY A 165 -33.98 -34.50 40.83
CA GLY A 165 -35.06 -33.60 40.38
C GLY A 165 -35.16 -33.38 38.88
N GLN A 166 -34.12 -33.72 38.12
CA GLN A 166 -34.05 -33.47 36.68
C GLN A 166 -35.16 -34.25 35.93
N GLY A 167 -35.88 -33.58 35.03
CA GLY A 167 -36.96 -34.18 34.23
C GLY A 167 -38.32 -34.36 34.94
N LEU A 168 -38.42 -34.14 36.26
CA LEU A 168 -39.66 -34.41 37.02
C LEU A 168 -40.81 -33.45 36.70
N LEU A 169 -40.55 -32.23 36.21
CA LEU A 169 -41.58 -31.24 35.81
C LEU A 169 -41.43 -30.78 34.35
N GLU A 170 -41.14 -31.70 33.45
CA GLU A 170 -41.11 -31.44 32.01
C GLU A 170 -42.45 -31.77 31.35
N ALA A 171 -42.90 -30.93 30.40
CA ALA A 171 -44.21 -31.05 29.76
C ALA A 171 -44.41 -32.33 28.90
N VAL A 172 -43.37 -33.15 28.74
CA VAL A 172 -43.44 -34.47 28.09
C VAL A 172 -43.80 -35.57 29.10
N ASN A 173 -43.59 -35.32 30.38
CA ASN A 173 -43.88 -36.23 31.47
C ASN A 173 -45.36 -36.07 31.88
N THR A 174 -46.21 -36.99 31.44
CA THR A 174 -47.66 -36.99 31.68
C THR A 174 -48.06 -37.72 32.96
N TYR A 175 -47.09 -38.00 33.84
CA TYR A 175 -47.29 -38.71 35.10
C TYR A 175 -47.67 -37.71 36.20
N ASP A 176 -48.90 -37.81 36.71
CA ASP A 176 -49.32 -37.12 37.95
C ASP A 176 -48.64 -37.83 39.13
N TYR A 177 -47.69 -37.15 39.76
CA TYR A 177 -46.88 -37.74 40.82
C TYR A 177 -47.63 -37.83 42.15
N LEU A 178 -48.79 -37.17 42.29
CA LEU A 178 -49.63 -37.29 43.48
C LEU A 178 -50.38 -38.63 43.53
N GLN A 179 -50.59 -39.31 42.39
CA GLN A 179 -51.36 -40.56 42.35
C GLN A 179 -50.61 -41.80 42.86
N SER A 180 -49.27 -41.83 42.88
CA SER A 180 -48.51 -43.02 43.30
C SER A 180 -47.06 -42.73 43.64
N TRP A 181 -46.50 -43.45 44.63
CA TRP A 181 -45.08 -43.33 44.98
C TRP A 181 -44.18 -43.95 43.90
N SER A 182 -43.16 -43.21 43.48
CA SER A 182 -41.99 -43.80 42.82
C SER A 182 -40.95 -44.24 43.87
N PHE A 183 -40.17 -45.27 43.56
CA PHE A 183 -39.23 -45.90 44.51
C PHE A 183 -37.85 -46.06 43.90
N GLN A 184 -36.81 -45.88 44.72
CA GLN A 184 -35.42 -46.13 44.36
C GLN A 184 -34.84 -47.23 45.24
N ALA A 185 -34.31 -48.30 44.64
CA ALA A 185 -33.89 -49.51 45.37
C ALA A 185 -32.36 -49.57 45.60
N ALA A 186 -31.96 -49.94 46.81
CA ALA A 186 -30.59 -50.02 47.26
C ALA A 186 -30.30 -51.40 47.87
N THR A 187 -29.39 -52.17 47.29
CA THR A 187 -29.02 -53.50 47.81
C THR A 187 -27.61 -53.48 48.37
N VAL A 188 -27.47 -53.82 49.64
CA VAL A 188 -26.20 -53.89 50.35
C VAL A 188 -25.80 -55.35 50.55
N MET A 189 -24.53 -55.65 50.29
CA MET A 189 -23.88 -56.93 50.54
C MET A 189 -22.76 -56.75 51.57
N ALA A 190 -22.57 -57.70 52.48
CA ALA A 190 -21.50 -57.71 53.48
C ALA A 190 -20.64 -58.97 53.29
N LEU A 191 -19.33 -58.79 53.10
CA LEU A 191 -18.33 -59.79 52.73
C LEU A 191 -17.29 -59.94 53.86
N LEU A 192 -17.02 -61.16 54.33
CA LEU A 192 -16.01 -61.43 55.36
C LEU A 192 -14.62 -61.67 54.74
N GLN A 193 -13.57 -61.04 55.28
CA GLN A 193 -12.19 -61.20 54.82
C GLN A 193 -11.28 -61.90 55.86
N PRO A 194 -10.58 -62.99 55.51
CA PRO A 194 -9.38 -63.45 56.21
C PRO A 194 -8.19 -62.49 55.96
N ASP A 195 -7.30 -62.36 56.94
CA ASP A 195 -6.16 -61.42 57.00
C ASP A 195 -5.59 -60.91 55.65
N ALA A 196 -5.77 -59.61 55.40
CA ALA A 196 -5.52 -58.97 54.11
C ALA A 196 -4.07 -58.51 53.85
N ASN A 197 -3.06 -59.23 54.35
CA ASN A 197 -1.65 -58.87 54.18
C ASN A 197 -1.02 -59.45 52.90
N GLY A 198 -1.52 -59.02 51.74
CA GLY A 198 -0.79 -59.08 50.46
C GLY A 198 -1.45 -59.83 49.30
N GLY A 199 -1.87 -59.09 48.27
CA GLY A 199 -2.01 -59.55 46.88
C GLY A 199 -3.18 -60.48 46.53
N GLU A 200 -3.48 -61.47 47.36
CA GLU A 200 -4.54 -62.46 47.15
C GLU A 200 -5.58 -62.37 48.29
N SER A 201 -6.87 -62.35 47.95
CA SER A 201 -7.96 -62.23 48.92
C SER A 201 -9.08 -63.22 48.59
N SER A 202 -9.46 -64.05 49.56
CA SER A 202 -10.56 -65.01 49.43
C SER A 202 -11.71 -64.64 50.37
N THR A 203 -12.93 -64.45 49.87
CA THR A 203 -14.09 -64.14 50.71
C THR A 203 -14.54 -65.36 51.52
N ALA A 204 -14.71 -65.18 52.83
CA ALA A 204 -15.04 -66.26 53.76
C ALA A 204 -16.54 -66.54 53.92
N ALA A 205 -17.36 -65.48 53.89
CA ALA A 205 -18.82 -65.54 54.02
C ALA A 205 -19.48 -64.25 53.49
N ILE A 206 -20.77 -64.31 53.11
CA ILE A 206 -21.51 -63.20 52.50
C ILE A 206 -22.95 -63.12 53.06
N ALA A 207 -23.50 -61.91 53.23
CA ALA A 207 -24.92 -61.64 53.48
C ALA A 207 -25.43 -60.44 52.65
N SER A 208 -26.73 -60.32 52.37
CA SER A 208 -27.29 -59.20 51.56
C SER A 208 -28.68 -58.74 52.01
N LEU A 209 -29.01 -57.46 51.78
CA LEU A 209 -30.26 -56.80 52.17
C LEU A 209 -30.64 -55.67 51.18
N THR A 210 -31.91 -55.57 50.81
CA THR A 210 -32.42 -54.49 49.93
C THR A 210 -33.38 -53.55 50.68
N SER A 211 -33.19 -52.24 50.55
CA SER A 211 -34.10 -51.19 51.03
C SER A 211 -34.67 -50.38 49.86
N ARG A 212 -35.88 -49.84 50.00
CA ARG A 212 -36.56 -49.06 48.94
C ARG A 212 -36.91 -47.66 49.44
N PHE A 213 -36.36 -46.64 48.81
CA PHE A 213 -36.58 -45.25 49.15
C PHE A 213 -37.79 -44.70 48.40
N LYS A 214 -38.84 -44.27 49.12
CA LYS A 214 -39.97 -43.50 48.58
C LYS A 214 -39.48 -42.15 48.10
N ASN A 215 -39.63 -41.87 46.80
CA ASN A 215 -39.30 -40.58 46.21
C ASN A 215 -40.45 -39.59 46.44
N TRP A 216 -40.26 -38.71 47.43
CA TRP A 216 -41.18 -37.60 47.76
C TRP A 216 -40.90 -36.33 46.96
N LEU A 217 -39.73 -36.23 46.33
CA LEU A 217 -39.31 -35.01 45.65
C LEU A 217 -40.23 -34.68 44.47
N ALA A 218 -40.65 -35.67 43.68
CA ALA A 218 -41.56 -35.47 42.55
C ALA A 218 -42.93 -34.88 42.95
N PRO A 219 -43.72 -35.51 43.86
CA PRO A 219 -44.98 -34.93 44.30
C PRO A 219 -44.82 -33.63 45.09
N TRP A 220 -43.68 -33.43 45.77
CA TRP A 220 -43.37 -32.16 46.44
C TRP A 220 -43.10 -31.03 45.45
N LEU A 221 -42.35 -31.27 44.36
CA LEU A 221 -42.13 -30.32 43.28
C LEU A 221 -43.43 -29.91 42.58
N GLU A 222 -44.31 -30.88 42.31
CA GLU A 222 -45.63 -30.63 41.73
C GLU A 222 -46.50 -29.77 42.66
N THR A 223 -46.48 -30.06 43.96
CA THR A 223 -47.13 -29.24 44.99
C THR A 223 -46.55 -27.82 45.04
N TYR A 224 -45.22 -27.67 44.96
CA TYR A 224 -44.55 -26.37 44.96
C TYR A 224 -44.94 -25.55 43.71
N LEU A 225 -44.95 -26.16 42.53
CA LEU A 225 -45.38 -25.49 41.30
C LEU A 225 -46.81 -24.97 41.40
N ALA A 226 -47.73 -25.78 41.94
CA ALA A 226 -49.12 -25.37 42.13
C ALA A 226 -49.26 -24.16 43.07
N VAL A 227 -48.57 -24.19 44.22
CA VAL A 227 -48.57 -23.08 45.20
C VAL A 227 -48.00 -21.79 44.57
N THR A 228 -46.82 -21.86 43.94
CA THR A 228 -46.17 -20.67 43.37
C THR A 228 -46.90 -20.13 42.14
N GLN A 229 -47.64 -20.95 41.38
CA GLN A 229 -48.50 -20.47 40.30
C GLN A 229 -49.69 -19.67 40.82
N GLN A 230 -50.28 -20.07 41.95
CA GLN A 230 -51.45 -19.42 42.53
C GLN A 230 -51.15 -17.99 43.03
N ASP A 231 -50.00 -17.79 43.67
CA ASP A 231 -49.62 -16.50 44.28
C ASP A 231 -48.67 -15.63 43.41
N ASN A 232 -48.62 -15.88 42.10
CA ASN A 232 -47.66 -15.26 41.18
C ASN A 232 -47.95 -13.79 40.80
N PRO A 233 -47.11 -12.80 41.17
CA PRO A 233 -47.28 -11.39 40.79
C PRO A 233 -46.75 -11.03 39.39
N LEU A 234 -46.12 -11.95 38.64
CA LEU A 234 -45.53 -11.63 37.34
C LEU A 234 -46.56 -11.16 36.32
N GLY A 235 -47.73 -11.80 36.24
CA GLY A 235 -48.74 -11.48 35.20
C GLY A 235 -49.14 -10.01 35.19
N ALA A 236 -49.47 -9.46 36.37
CA ALA A 236 -49.76 -8.04 36.54
C ALA A 236 -48.54 -7.15 36.25
N SER A 237 -47.34 -7.60 36.65
CA SER A 237 -46.11 -6.82 36.48
C SER A 237 -45.69 -6.68 35.01
N LEU A 238 -45.79 -7.75 34.21
CA LEU A 238 -45.50 -7.72 32.78
C LEU A 238 -46.47 -6.80 32.02
N GLY A 239 -47.74 -6.77 32.46
CA GLY A 239 -48.75 -5.82 31.96
C GLY A 239 -48.34 -4.35 32.07
N ILE A 240 -47.62 -3.96 33.13
CA ILE A 240 -47.15 -2.57 33.34
C ILE A 240 -46.01 -2.20 32.37
N ILE A 241 -45.09 -3.13 32.11
CA ILE A 241 -43.92 -2.88 31.25
C ILE A 241 -44.31 -2.56 29.81
N LYS A 242 -45.43 -3.14 29.35
CA LYS A 242 -46.04 -2.88 28.04
C LYS A 242 -46.24 -1.40 27.72
N GLU A 243 -46.54 -0.56 28.72
CA GLU A 243 -46.77 0.88 28.54
C GLU A 243 -45.52 1.67 28.12
N ARG A 244 -44.33 1.05 28.14
CA ARG A 244 -43.10 1.65 27.58
C ARG A 244 -43.14 1.81 26.06
N ARG A 245 -44.05 1.09 25.36
CA ARG A 245 -44.40 1.16 23.91
C ARG A 245 -43.29 0.92 22.88
N GLU A 246 -42.03 1.21 23.18
CA GLU A 246 -40.89 0.87 22.32
C GLU A 246 -40.49 -0.59 22.51
N ALA A 247 -40.40 -1.35 21.42
CA ALA A 247 -40.11 -2.79 21.47
C ALA A 247 -38.82 -3.13 22.24
N GLY A 248 -37.77 -2.31 22.13
CA GLY A 248 -36.50 -2.52 22.84
C GLY A 248 -36.62 -2.40 24.36
N SER A 249 -37.29 -1.36 24.85
CA SER A 249 -37.43 -1.09 26.29
C SER A 249 -38.52 -1.94 26.96
N VAL A 250 -39.50 -2.43 26.18
CA VAL A 250 -40.45 -3.47 26.60
C VAL A 250 -39.74 -4.83 26.75
N VAL A 251 -38.91 -5.26 25.79
CA VAL A 251 -38.11 -6.50 25.90
C VAL A 251 -37.21 -6.46 27.13
N GLU A 252 -36.49 -5.36 27.33
CA GLU A 252 -35.59 -5.15 28.45
C GLU A 252 -36.33 -5.16 29.80
N GLY A 253 -37.42 -4.42 29.93
CA GLY A 253 -38.23 -4.43 31.16
C GLY A 253 -38.87 -5.80 31.46
N VAL A 254 -39.27 -6.55 30.43
CA VAL A 254 -39.79 -7.91 30.58
C VAL A 254 -38.69 -8.81 31.14
N PHE A 255 -37.47 -8.76 30.59
CA PHE A 255 -36.32 -9.49 31.13
C PHE A 255 -36.00 -9.10 32.58
N GLU A 256 -35.90 -7.80 32.90
CA GLU A 256 -35.65 -7.29 34.26
C GLU A 256 -36.64 -7.89 35.27
N ARG A 257 -37.93 -7.93 34.93
CA ARG A 257 -38.98 -8.38 35.84
C ARG A 257 -39.06 -9.90 35.97
N LEU A 258 -38.79 -10.64 34.90
CA LEU A 258 -38.68 -12.10 34.94
C LEU A 258 -37.47 -12.53 35.77
N GLN A 259 -36.31 -11.91 35.54
CA GLN A 259 -35.11 -12.16 36.31
C GLN A 259 -35.34 -11.81 37.79
N GLY A 260 -35.86 -10.62 38.10
CA GLY A 260 -36.14 -10.22 39.48
C GLY A 260 -37.16 -11.12 40.20
N PHE A 261 -38.09 -11.77 39.49
CA PHE A 261 -38.98 -12.77 40.10
C PHE A 261 -38.27 -14.10 40.36
N ILE A 262 -37.45 -14.57 39.42
CA ILE A 262 -36.71 -15.84 39.54
C ILE A 262 -35.63 -15.71 40.63
N ASP A 263 -34.86 -14.63 40.62
CA ASP A 263 -33.78 -14.37 41.57
C ASP A 263 -34.31 -14.16 43.00
N ASN A 264 -35.57 -13.73 43.15
CA ASN A 264 -36.27 -13.65 44.44
C ASN A 264 -36.83 -15.00 44.93
N GLN A 265 -36.79 -16.08 44.13
CA GLN A 265 -37.18 -17.39 44.63
C GLN A 265 -36.06 -18.02 45.47
N MET A 266 -36.44 -18.64 46.58
CA MET A 266 -35.49 -19.21 47.52
C MET A 266 -34.88 -20.51 46.98
N GLY A 267 -33.55 -20.59 46.91
CA GLY A 267 -32.82 -21.82 46.59
C GLY A 267 -32.92 -22.30 45.13
N ILE A 268 -32.22 -23.38 44.82
CA ILE A 268 -32.15 -23.97 43.48
C ILE A 268 -33.52 -24.45 43.01
N VAL A 269 -34.30 -25.11 43.89
CA VAL A 269 -35.66 -25.54 43.56
C VAL A 269 -36.57 -24.34 43.36
N GLY A 270 -36.57 -23.37 44.28
CA GLY A 270 -37.41 -22.19 44.12
C GLY A 270 -37.13 -21.47 42.82
N GLN A 271 -35.86 -21.27 42.44
CA GLN A 271 -35.52 -20.71 41.13
C GLN A 271 -35.99 -21.59 39.95
N TYR A 272 -35.98 -22.91 40.09
CA TYR A 272 -36.49 -23.82 39.06
C TYR A 272 -38.02 -23.70 38.90
N ILE A 273 -38.77 -23.68 39.99
CA ILE A 273 -40.22 -23.44 40.01
C ILE A 273 -40.52 -22.04 39.46
N GLY A 274 -39.77 -21.02 39.90
CA GLY A 274 -39.83 -19.65 39.39
C GLY A 274 -39.65 -19.56 37.88
N ARG A 275 -38.71 -20.32 37.31
CA ARG A 275 -38.54 -20.43 35.85
C ARG A 275 -39.76 -21.04 35.14
N LYS A 276 -40.41 -22.06 35.72
CA LYS A 276 -41.62 -22.67 35.16
C LYS A 276 -42.83 -21.72 35.22
N VAL A 277 -42.97 -20.99 36.33
CA VAL A 277 -43.97 -19.94 36.51
C VAL A 277 -43.71 -18.76 35.56
N ALA A 278 -42.45 -18.38 35.35
CA ALA A 278 -42.03 -17.37 34.39
C ALA A 278 -42.28 -17.78 32.93
N GLU A 279 -41.94 -19.02 32.53
CA GLU A 279 -42.23 -19.58 31.20
C GLU A 279 -43.73 -19.47 30.88
N THR A 280 -44.58 -19.87 31.83
CA THR A 280 -46.05 -19.78 31.75
C THR A 280 -46.51 -18.31 31.68
N SER A 281 -45.91 -17.42 32.47
CA SER A 281 -46.25 -15.99 32.51
C SER A 281 -45.92 -15.27 31.21
N ILE A 282 -44.78 -15.57 30.57
CA ILE A 282 -44.40 -15.02 29.25
C ILE A 282 -45.34 -15.54 28.17
N HIS A 283 -45.67 -16.83 28.21
CA HIS A 283 -46.58 -17.42 27.23
C HIS A 283 -47.96 -16.74 27.27
N ASN A 284 -48.51 -16.53 28.47
CA ASN A 284 -49.75 -15.79 28.66
C ASN A 284 -49.61 -14.31 28.25
N PHE A 285 -48.50 -13.64 28.60
CA PHE A 285 -48.26 -12.25 28.18
C PHE A 285 -48.18 -12.08 26.65
N LEU A 286 -47.58 -13.03 25.93
CA LEU A 286 -47.51 -13.03 24.48
C LEU A 286 -48.84 -13.35 23.79
N ASN A 287 -49.65 -14.23 24.38
CA ASN A 287 -50.91 -14.68 23.78
C ASN A 287 -52.09 -13.74 24.05
N THR A 288 -52.12 -13.04 25.20
CA THR A 288 -53.25 -12.19 25.61
C THR A 288 -52.83 -10.87 26.28
N GLY A 289 -51.56 -10.70 26.65
CA GLY A 289 -51.10 -9.51 27.39
C GLY A 289 -50.80 -8.31 26.50
N ILE A 290 -50.48 -8.52 25.23
CA ILE A 290 -50.00 -7.51 24.26
C ILE A 290 -51.05 -7.09 23.21
N ASP A 291 -52.32 -7.50 23.34
CA ASP A 291 -53.35 -7.35 22.30
C ASP A 291 -53.70 -5.90 21.91
N ASP A 292 -53.36 -4.93 22.74
CA ASP A 292 -53.56 -3.48 22.55
C ASP A 292 -52.35 -2.74 21.96
N LEU A 293 -51.19 -3.39 21.82
CA LEU A 293 -50.03 -2.82 21.12
C LEU A 293 -50.28 -2.72 19.60
N ASP A 294 -49.56 -1.83 18.92
CA ASP A 294 -49.62 -1.75 17.46
C ASP A 294 -48.94 -2.97 16.79
N VAL A 295 -49.33 -3.25 15.55
CA VAL A 295 -48.88 -4.43 14.81
C VAL A 295 -47.36 -4.44 14.58
N THR A 296 -46.73 -3.28 14.41
CA THR A 296 -45.27 -3.16 14.20
C THR A 296 -44.52 -3.56 15.45
N THR A 297 -44.93 -3.01 16.60
CA THR A 297 -44.34 -3.36 17.91
C THR A 297 -44.59 -4.82 18.25
N LYS A 298 -45.79 -5.37 18.02
CA LYS A 298 -46.08 -6.81 18.19
C LYS A 298 -45.13 -7.71 17.38
N VAL A 299 -44.93 -7.40 16.11
CA VAL A 299 -44.02 -8.17 15.22
C VAL A 299 -42.56 -8.04 15.65
N ALA A 300 -42.14 -6.90 16.18
CA ALA A 300 -40.79 -6.71 16.73
C ALA A 300 -40.56 -7.45 18.07
N LEU A 301 -41.58 -7.53 18.93
CA LEU A 301 -41.52 -8.20 20.23
C LEU A 301 -41.53 -9.73 20.15
N ALA A 302 -42.37 -10.29 19.26
CA ALA A 302 -42.66 -11.73 19.26
C ALA A 302 -41.41 -12.62 19.09
N PRO A 303 -40.44 -12.35 18.19
CA PRO A 303 -39.24 -13.18 18.06
C PRO A 303 -38.35 -13.15 19.30
N ALA A 304 -38.13 -11.96 19.88
CA ALA A 304 -37.24 -11.78 21.03
C ALA A 304 -37.81 -12.44 22.30
N LEU A 305 -39.11 -12.25 22.57
CA LEU A 305 -39.77 -12.82 23.74
C LEU A 305 -40.12 -14.32 23.57
N SER A 306 -40.33 -14.80 22.35
CA SER A 306 -40.43 -16.24 22.08
C SER A 306 -39.07 -16.94 22.27
N ALA A 307 -37.98 -16.32 21.80
CA ALA A 307 -36.62 -16.80 22.08
C ALA A 307 -36.29 -16.77 23.58
N ALA A 308 -36.72 -15.73 24.30
CA ALA A 308 -36.61 -15.64 25.76
C ALA A 308 -37.29 -16.82 26.48
N SER A 309 -38.56 -17.07 26.17
CA SER A 309 -39.35 -18.20 26.70
C SER A 309 -38.66 -19.54 26.43
N LYS A 310 -38.14 -19.74 25.21
CA LYS A 310 -37.42 -20.96 24.82
C LYS A 310 -36.05 -21.12 25.52
N THR A 311 -35.35 -20.01 25.78
CA THR A 311 -34.05 -20.00 26.48
C THR A 311 -34.21 -20.27 27.97
N LEU A 312 -35.25 -19.70 28.60
CA LEU A 312 -35.63 -20.01 30.00
C LEU A 312 -35.89 -21.50 30.22
N LYS A 313 -36.49 -22.18 29.24
CA LYS A 313 -36.76 -23.62 29.25
C LYS A 313 -35.49 -24.49 29.19
N THR A 314 -34.39 -23.99 28.62
CA THR A 314 -33.21 -24.82 28.26
C THR A 314 -31.91 -24.45 28.96
N ALA A 315 -31.70 -23.19 29.38
CA ALA A 315 -30.40 -22.71 29.87
C ALA A 315 -30.40 -21.99 31.22
N GLY A 316 -31.57 -21.74 31.82
CA GLY A 316 -31.68 -20.97 33.07
C GLY A 316 -31.26 -19.50 32.92
N VAL A 317 -31.15 -18.79 34.06
CA VAL A 317 -30.96 -17.32 34.09
C VAL A 317 -29.63 -16.89 33.43
N GLY A 318 -28.59 -17.74 33.49
CA GLY A 318 -27.31 -17.48 32.80
C GLY A 318 -27.43 -17.31 31.28
N GLY A 319 -28.42 -17.96 30.64
CA GLY A 319 -28.70 -17.77 29.21
C GLY A 319 -29.30 -16.39 28.89
N LEU A 320 -29.96 -15.75 29.85
CA LEU A 320 -30.53 -14.40 29.69
C LEU A 320 -29.45 -13.32 29.78
N ALA A 321 -28.49 -13.49 30.70
CA ALA A 321 -27.30 -12.66 30.75
C ALA A 321 -26.48 -12.75 29.43
N GLY A 322 -26.39 -13.93 28.82
CA GLY A 322 -25.76 -14.12 27.50
C GLY A 322 -26.45 -13.33 26.38
N ILE A 323 -27.78 -13.27 26.34
CA ILE A 323 -28.53 -12.50 25.33
C ILE A 323 -28.43 -10.99 25.60
N ALA A 324 -28.45 -10.56 26.86
CA ALA A 324 -28.18 -9.17 27.24
C ALA A 324 -26.76 -8.75 26.85
N GLN A 325 -25.76 -9.59 27.13
CA GLN A 325 -24.38 -9.37 26.73
C GLN A 325 -24.20 -9.39 25.21
N THR A 326 -24.90 -10.25 24.47
CA THR A 326 -24.90 -10.22 23.00
C THR A 326 -25.51 -8.91 22.46
N ARG A 327 -26.50 -8.32 23.16
CA ARG A 327 -27.03 -6.99 22.83
C ARG A 327 -26.03 -5.87 23.16
N THR A 328 -25.29 -5.98 24.26
CA THR A 328 -24.18 -5.06 24.59
C THR A 328 -23.04 -5.17 23.59
N GLU A 329 -22.63 -6.37 23.21
CA GLU A 329 -21.59 -6.63 22.21
C GLU A 329 -22.04 -6.24 20.80
N PHE A 330 -23.31 -6.43 20.43
CA PHE A 330 -23.86 -5.90 19.17
C PHE A 330 -23.93 -4.36 19.19
N THR A 331 -24.27 -3.76 20.33
CA THR A 331 -24.23 -2.29 20.49
C THR A 331 -22.80 -1.77 20.45
N GLN A 332 -21.83 -2.50 21.01
CA GLN A 332 -20.41 -2.19 20.95
C GLN A 332 -19.86 -2.39 19.52
N VAL A 333 -20.23 -3.44 18.80
CA VAL A 333 -19.88 -3.63 17.38
C VAL A 333 -20.50 -2.55 16.50
N VAL A 334 -21.72 -2.10 16.77
CA VAL A 334 -22.32 -0.94 16.08
C VAL A 334 -21.57 0.35 16.45
N THR A 335 -21.18 0.53 17.72
CA THR A 335 -20.42 1.70 18.19
C THR A 335 -18.99 1.72 17.66
N ASP A 336 -18.35 0.56 17.54
CA ASP A 336 -17.02 0.37 16.98
C ASP A 336 -17.04 0.43 15.45
N THR A 337 -18.13 0.02 14.80
CA THR A 337 -18.30 0.19 13.34
C THR A 337 -18.58 1.66 13.01
N VAL A 338 -19.43 2.34 13.81
CA VAL A 338 -19.61 3.80 13.72
C VAL A 338 -18.32 4.53 14.10
N GLY A 339 -17.57 4.02 15.07
CA GLY A 339 -16.27 4.53 15.52
C GLY A 339 -15.21 4.40 14.43
N GLN A 340 -15.04 3.21 13.85
CA GLN A 340 -14.16 2.95 12.69
C GLN A 340 -14.60 3.75 11.47
N THR A 341 -15.91 3.93 11.24
CA THR A 341 -16.42 4.81 10.16
C THR A 341 -16.11 6.28 10.47
N THR A 342 -16.18 6.71 11.73
CA THR A 342 -15.82 8.05 12.18
C THR A 342 -14.32 8.29 12.10
N THR A 343 -13.49 7.30 12.44
CA THR A 343 -12.03 7.32 12.25
C THR A 343 -11.65 7.26 10.77
N ALA A 344 -12.39 6.53 9.93
CA ALA A 344 -12.20 6.55 8.49
C ALA A 344 -12.58 7.90 7.88
N ILE A 345 -13.68 8.52 8.35
CA ILE A 345 -14.06 9.90 7.98
C ILE A 345 -13.03 10.90 8.50
N ALA A 346 -12.49 10.74 9.71
CA ALA A 346 -11.44 11.59 10.27
C ALA A 346 -10.12 11.44 9.48
N ASN A 347 -9.70 10.22 9.16
CA ASN A 347 -8.55 9.95 8.30
C ASN A 347 -8.76 10.49 6.88
N LEU A 348 -9.96 10.37 6.30
CA LEU A 348 -10.30 10.99 5.02
C LEU A 348 -10.32 12.52 5.12
N THR A 349 -10.71 13.09 6.26
CA THR A 349 -10.67 14.54 6.54
C THR A 349 -9.24 15.05 6.72
N GLU A 350 -8.36 14.26 7.37
CA GLU A 350 -6.94 14.55 7.50
C GLU A 350 -6.19 14.37 6.17
N GLN A 351 -6.54 13.34 5.39
CA GLN A 351 -6.06 13.19 4.00
C GLN A 351 -6.56 14.34 3.12
N LEU A 352 -7.81 14.79 3.26
CA LEU A 352 -8.34 15.96 2.56
C LEU A 352 -7.63 17.25 3.02
N GLY A 353 -7.29 17.37 4.31
CA GLY A 353 -6.47 18.44 4.86
C GLY A 353 -5.04 18.44 4.31
N SER A 354 -4.43 17.26 4.21
CA SER A 354 -3.11 17.05 3.60
C SER A 354 -3.11 17.38 2.10
N VAL A 355 -4.15 16.96 1.36
CA VAL A 355 -4.38 17.34 -0.03
C VAL A 355 -4.63 18.85 -0.16
N THR A 356 -5.36 19.47 0.77
CA THR A 356 -5.58 20.93 0.80
C THR A 356 -4.27 21.68 1.05
N LEU A 357 -3.41 21.19 1.95
CA LEU A 357 -2.07 21.74 2.19
C LEU A 357 -1.12 21.49 1.00
N GLN A 358 -1.24 20.36 0.29
CA GLN A 358 -0.51 20.12 -0.96
C GLN A 358 -0.98 21.03 -2.09
N VAL A 359 -2.29 21.27 -2.24
CA VAL A 359 -2.84 22.25 -3.18
C VAL A 359 -2.37 23.66 -2.83
N GLY A 360 -2.36 24.02 -1.54
CA GLY A 360 -1.79 25.29 -1.06
C GLY A 360 -0.30 25.43 -1.40
N ARG A 361 0.51 24.38 -1.17
CA ARG A 361 1.92 24.34 -1.58
C ARG A 361 2.08 24.47 -3.09
N PHE A 362 1.33 23.73 -3.89
CA PHE A 362 1.37 23.88 -5.35
C PHE A 362 0.93 25.28 -5.83
N GLN A 363 0.02 25.94 -5.12
CA GLN A 363 -0.33 27.34 -5.39
C GLN A 363 0.81 28.31 -5.04
N THR A 364 1.53 28.08 -3.94
CA THR A 364 2.76 28.82 -3.59
C THR A 364 3.86 28.56 -4.63
N ASP A 365 4.15 27.30 -4.95
CA ASP A 365 5.16 26.90 -5.95
C ASP A 365 4.84 27.49 -7.33
N LEU A 366 3.56 27.57 -7.73
CA LEU A 366 3.12 28.25 -8.95
C LEU A 366 3.32 29.77 -8.88
N GLY A 367 3.12 30.39 -7.71
CA GLY A 367 3.40 31.81 -7.47
C GLY A 367 4.89 32.14 -7.55
N ASP A 368 5.73 31.30 -6.94
CA ASP A 368 7.18 31.42 -6.97
C ASP A 368 7.72 31.14 -8.38
N LEU A 369 7.21 30.12 -9.07
CA LEU A 369 7.56 29.85 -10.47
C LEU A 369 7.16 31.02 -11.39
N ARG A 370 5.98 31.62 -11.19
CA ARG A 370 5.55 32.82 -11.93
C ARG A 370 6.48 34.02 -11.67
N THR A 371 6.91 34.20 -10.43
CA THR A 371 7.85 35.26 -10.03
C THR A 371 9.25 35.03 -10.61
N ASN A 372 9.72 33.77 -10.61
CA ASN A 372 10.98 33.37 -11.22
C ASN A 372 10.95 33.54 -12.75
N VAL A 373 9.84 33.23 -13.43
CA VAL A 373 9.65 33.48 -14.86
C VAL A 373 9.69 34.98 -15.17
N GLY A 374 9.00 35.83 -14.41
CA GLY A 374 9.07 37.29 -14.57
C GLY A 374 10.47 37.84 -14.31
N THR A 375 11.21 37.26 -13.36
CA THR A 375 12.61 37.61 -13.08
C THR A 375 13.54 37.17 -14.21
N LEU A 376 13.29 36.01 -14.81
CA LEU A 376 14.01 35.53 -15.99
C LEU A 376 13.76 36.44 -17.20
N ASP A 377 12.52 36.83 -17.44
CA ASP A 377 12.13 37.74 -18.52
C ASP A 377 12.82 39.11 -18.37
N GLY A 378 12.81 39.69 -17.17
CA GLY A 378 13.58 40.91 -16.87
C GLY A 378 15.09 40.76 -17.09
N ARG A 379 15.67 39.60 -16.75
CA ARG A 379 17.09 39.29 -17.04
C ARG A 379 17.36 39.13 -18.54
N VAL A 380 16.45 38.52 -19.30
CA VAL A 380 16.54 38.40 -20.77
C VAL A 380 16.45 39.77 -21.42
N GLY A 381 15.55 40.65 -20.98
CA GLY A 381 15.48 42.05 -21.43
C GLY A 381 16.75 42.86 -21.13
N ALA A 382 17.33 42.67 -19.94
CA ALA A 382 18.61 43.28 -19.58
C ALA A 382 19.77 42.77 -20.46
N ILE A 383 19.83 41.45 -20.72
CA ILE A 383 20.84 40.85 -21.61
C ILE A 383 20.67 41.36 -23.06
N ALA A 384 19.44 41.43 -23.58
CA ALA A 384 19.16 41.98 -24.91
C ALA A 384 19.62 43.44 -25.03
N THR A 385 19.42 44.24 -23.97
CA THR A 385 19.93 45.61 -23.88
C THR A 385 21.47 45.64 -23.90
N GLN A 386 22.13 44.79 -23.09
CA GLN A 386 23.60 44.68 -23.06
C GLN A 386 24.19 44.24 -24.41
N VAL A 387 23.57 43.28 -25.09
CA VAL A 387 23.97 42.84 -26.44
C VAL A 387 23.85 43.99 -27.45
N THR A 388 22.78 44.79 -27.35
CA THR A 388 22.59 45.97 -28.20
C THR A 388 23.70 47.01 -27.94
N THR A 389 24.00 47.31 -26.67
CA THR A 389 25.12 48.21 -26.31
C THR A 389 26.47 47.69 -26.79
N LEU A 390 26.74 46.38 -26.65
CA LEU A 390 27.98 45.77 -27.13
C LEU A 390 28.12 45.85 -28.64
N ASN A 391 27.05 45.65 -29.41
CA ASN A 391 27.07 45.83 -30.87
C ASN A 391 27.33 47.29 -31.28
N THR A 392 26.76 48.27 -30.57
CA THR A 392 27.07 49.69 -30.80
C THR A 392 28.56 49.98 -30.52
N ASN A 393 29.07 49.54 -29.37
CA ASN A 393 30.48 49.73 -28.99
C ASN A 393 31.45 49.03 -29.97
N LEU A 394 31.08 47.85 -30.49
CA LEU A 394 31.85 47.13 -31.51
C LEU A 394 31.86 47.90 -32.84
N THR A 395 30.72 48.49 -33.21
CA THR A 395 30.59 49.31 -34.42
C THR A 395 31.46 50.58 -34.33
N GLU A 396 31.42 51.29 -33.19
CA GLU A 396 32.33 52.43 -32.94
C GLU A 396 33.79 52.00 -32.95
N THR A 397 34.12 50.86 -32.33
CA THR A 397 35.50 50.35 -32.28
C THR A 397 36.02 50.02 -33.67
N ASN A 398 35.20 49.40 -34.53
CA ASN A 398 35.54 49.16 -35.93
C ASN A 398 35.70 50.46 -36.73
N GLY A 399 34.86 51.48 -36.49
CA GLY A 399 35.02 52.80 -37.07
C GLY A 399 36.34 53.48 -36.66
N ARG A 400 36.70 53.39 -35.37
CA ARG A 400 37.98 53.89 -34.83
C ARG A 400 39.18 53.14 -35.40
N LEU A 401 39.08 51.82 -35.57
CA LEU A 401 40.14 50.99 -36.17
C LEU A 401 40.35 51.33 -37.65
N THR A 402 39.26 51.50 -38.40
CA THR A 402 39.30 51.95 -39.81
C THR A 402 39.97 53.32 -39.94
N THR A 403 39.62 54.26 -39.06
CA THR A 403 40.22 55.59 -38.99
C THR A 403 41.71 55.53 -38.63
N LEU A 404 42.10 54.63 -37.72
CA LEU A 404 43.50 54.44 -37.33
C LEU A 404 44.34 53.86 -38.48
N ASN A 405 43.83 52.86 -39.20
CA ASN A 405 44.51 52.29 -40.37
C ASN A 405 44.73 53.35 -41.45
N SER A 406 43.70 54.14 -41.81
CA SER A 406 43.86 55.23 -42.78
C SER A 406 44.95 56.24 -42.37
N ARG A 407 45.04 56.57 -41.08
CA ARG A 407 46.10 57.47 -40.57
C ARG A 407 47.49 56.83 -40.61
N LEU A 408 47.59 55.52 -40.38
CA LEU A 408 48.86 54.80 -40.50
C LEU A 408 49.31 54.73 -41.97
N ASP A 409 48.40 54.47 -42.90
CA ASP A 409 48.68 54.48 -44.34
C ASP A 409 49.16 55.87 -44.82
N ASP A 410 48.49 56.95 -44.37
CA ASP A 410 48.93 58.33 -44.63
C ASP A 410 50.33 58.63 -44.07
N GLN A 411 50.61 58.17 -42.83
CA GLN A 411 51.95 58.34 -42.22
C GLN A 411 53.02 57.54 -42.96
N ILE A 412 52.74 56.30 -43.38
CA ILE A 412 53.65 55.46 -44.16
C ILE A 412 53.92 56.09 -45.53
N GLY A 413 52.88 56.61 -46.20
CA GLY A 413 53.01 57.35 -47.46
C GLY A 413 53.83 58.64 -47.30
N GLY A 414 53.69 59.34 -46.17
CA GLY A 414 54.52 60.49 -45.80
C GLY A 414 55.99 60.13 -45.58
N MET A 415 56.25 59.09 -44.78
CA MET A 415 57.61 58.59 -44.50
C MET A 415 58.31 58.08 -45.76
N THR A 416 57.58 57.43 -46.67
CA THR A 416 58.11 56.96 -47.96
C THR A 416 58.63 58.14 -48.80
N LYS A 417 57.84 59.21 -48.94
CA LYS A 417 58.27 60.44 -49.63
C LYS A 417 59.47 61.12 -48.98
N GLN A 418 59.58 61.06 -47.65
CA GLN A 418 60.76 61.57 -46.93
C GLN A 418 62.01 60.72 -47.22
N LEU A 419 61.87 59.39 -47.28
CA LEU A 419 62.95 58.47 -47.67
C LEU A 419 63.42 58.72 -49.11
N ASP A 420 62.50 58.89 -50.07
CA ASP A 420 62.84 59.19 -51.46
C ASP A 420 63.63 60.52 -51.60
N SER A 421 63.20 61.55 -50.87
CA SER A 421 63.86 62.85 -50.80
C SER A 421 65.26 62.76 -50.17
N LEU A 422 65.39 61.99 -49.08
CA LEU A 422 66.68 61.74 -48.43
C LEU A 422 67.62 60.95 -49.36
N ASN A 423 67.13 59.92 -50.05
CA ASN A 423 67.91 59.11 -50.98
C ASN A 423 68.40 59.93 -52.19
N THR A 424 67.55 60.84 -52.69
CA THR A 424 67.93 61.83 -53.71
C THR A 424 69.03 62.78 -53.19
N THR A 425 68.94 63.20 -51.93
CA THR A 425 69.94 64.06 -51.29
C THR A 425 71.29 63.34 -51.09
N VAL A 426 71.26 62.08 -50.67
CA VAL A 426 72.44 61.20 -50.54
C VAL A 426 73.12 61.00 -51.90
N SER A 427 72.34 60.70 -52.95
CA SER A 427 72.85 60.60 -54.33
C SER A 427 73.54 61.90 -54.79
N GLY A 428 72.99 63.06 -54.40
CA GLY A 428 73.62 64.37 -54.61
C GLY A 428 74.92 64.58 -53.83
N PHE A 429 75.04 64.04 -52.61
CA PHE A 429 76.29 64.06 -51.86
C PHE A 429 77.34 63.14 -52.48
N ASP A 430 76.99 61.92 -52.91
CA ASP A 430 77.92 61.00 -53.60
C ASP A 430 78.49 61.63 -54.87
N HIS A 431 77.67 62.30 -55.69
CA HIS A 431 78.14 63.00 -56.87
C HIS A 431 79.11 64.15 -56.53
N ARG A 432 78.85 64.88 -55.43
CA ARG A 432 79.76 65.92 -54.92
C ARG A 432 81.07 65.33 -54.39
N ILE A 433 81.02 64.18 -53.72
CA ILE A 433 82.20 63.45 -53.24
C ILE A 433 83.05 63.00 -54.43
N GLY A 434 82.47 62.36 -55.44
CA GLY A 434 83.19 61.96 -56.66
C GLY A 434 83.84 63.15 -57.38
N THR A 435 83.15 64.30 -57.43
CA THR A 435 83.71 65.56 -57.96
C THR A 435 84.89 66.07 -57.12
N LEU A 436 84.78 66.03 -55.78
CA LEU A 436 85.86 66.43 -54.88
C LEU A 436 87.08 65.49 -54.97
N THR A 437 86.88 64.17 -55.03
CA THR A 437 87.94 63.18 -55.25
C THR A 437 88.69 63.45 -56.55
N THR A 438 87.96 63.74 -57.64
CA THR A 438 88.57 64.11 -58.93
C THR A 438 89.40 65.39 -58.83
N ARG A 439 88.90 66.41 -58.11
CA ARG A 439 89.63 67.67 -57.87
C ARG A 439 90.87 67.47 -56.98
N LEU A 440 90.81 66.58 -55.99
CA LEU A 440 91.97 66.25 -55.14
C LEU A 440 93.07 65.56 -55.96
N GLY A 441 92.73 64.60 -56.83
CA GLY A 441 93.72 63.99 -57.73
C GLY A 441 94.36 64.98 -58.72
N ALA A 442 93.59 65.95 -59.22
CA ALA A 442 94.12 67.04 -60.05
C ALA A 442 95.04 68.00 -59.28
N LEU A 443 94.74 68.25 -58.00
CA LEU A 443 95.58 69.04 -57.10
C LEU A 443 96.88 68.31 -56.76
N ASP A 444 96.81 67.02 -56.43
CA ASP A 444 97.96 66.14 -56.17
C ASP A 444 98.92 66.07 -57.36
N THR A 445 98.38 65.91 -58.58
CA THR A 445 99.15 66.02 -59.83
C THR A 445 99.83 67.38 -59.97
N THR A 446 99.22 68.46 -59.45
CA THR A 446 99.77 69.81 -59.50
C THR A 446 100.86 70.03 -58.44
N VAL A 447 100.71 69.47 -57.25
CA VAL A 447 101.75 69.42 -56.20
C VAL A 447 102.97 68.66 -56.71
N SER A 448 102.79 67.46 -57.28
CA SER A 448 103.87 66.67 -57.89
C SER A 448 104.64 67.43 -58.98
N ARG A 449 103.96 68.28 -59.78
CA ARG A 449 104.63 69.19 -60.72
C ARG A 449 105.41 70.30 -60.02
N PHE A 450 104.89 70.87 -58.93
CA PHE A 450 105.63 71.86 -58.14
C PHE A 450 106.87 71.24 -57.49
N ASP A 451 106.78 70.05 -56.89
CA ASP A 451 107.92 69.34 -56.30
C ASP A 451 109.00 69.06 -57.34
N SER A 452 108.61 68.57 -58.53
CA SER A 452 109.53 68.40 -59.67
C SER A 452 110.22 69.70 -60.06
N ARG A 453 109.49 70.83 -60.02
CA ARG A 453 110.03 72.16 -60.36
C ARG A 453 110.93 72.73 -59.25
N ILE A 454 110.64 72.41 -57.99
CA ILE A 454 111.49 72.73 -56.83
C ILE A 454 112.80 71.94 -56.94
N GLY A 455 112.75 70.62 -57.19
CA GLY A 455 113.95 69.81 -57.41
C GLY A 455 114.86 70.36 -58.51
N SER A 456 114.27 70.74 -59.66
CA SER A 456 115.01 71.39 -60.74
C SER A 456 115.62 72.74 -60.35
N LEU A 457 114.91 73.55 -59.54
CA LEU A 457 115.44 74.80 -59.00
C LEU A 457 116.57 74.57 -57.99
N THR A 458 116.48 73.56 -57.12
CA THR A 458 117.54 73.15 -56.20
C THR A 458 118.82 72.78 -56.96
N THR A 459 118.73 71.90 -57.97
CA THR A 459 119.87 71.56 -58.84
C THR A 459 120.48 72.79 -59.52
N ARG A 460 119.63 73.76 -59.91
CA ARG A 460 120.12 75.02 -60.51
C ARG A 460 120.81 75.93 -59.50
N VAL A 461 120.34 75.98 -58.24
CA VAL A 461 120.99 76.70 -57.14
C VAL A 461 122.33 76.06 -56.79
N GLU A 462 122.43 74.74 -56.73
CA GLU A 462 123.69 74.01 -56.54
C GLU A 462 124.70 74.33 -57.65
N SER A 463 124.25 74.29 -58.92
CA SER A 463 125.09 74.68 -60.07
C SER A 463 125.56 76.14 -59.99
N LEU A 464 124.68 77.06 -59.59
CA LEU A 464 125.05 78.46 -59.29
C LEU A 464 126.07 78.56 -58.17
N SER A 465 125.92 77.82 -57.06
CA SER A 465 126.92 77.76 -55.98
C SER A 465 128.27 77.22 -56.44
N THR A 466 128.32 76.18 -57.29
CA THR A 466 129.60 75.72 -57.87
C THR A 466 130.24 76.78 -58.78
N THR A 467 129.43 77.54 -59.51
CA THR A 467 129.89 78.66 -60.34
C THR A 467 130.43 79.80 -59.48
N VAL A 468 129.75 80.15 -58.39
CA VAL A 468 130.19 81.14 -57.40
C VAL A 468 131.50 80.70 -56.74
N ASN A 469 131.61 79.45 -56.29
CA ASN A 469 132.86 78.92 -55.72
C ASN A 469 134.01 78.92 -56.74
N SER A 470 133.73 78.70 -58.03
CA SER A 470 134.73 78.83 -59.10
C SER A 470 135.14 80.29 -59.32
N VAL A 471 134.21 81.25 -59.27
CA VAL A 471 134.50 82.69 -59.33
C VAL A 471 135.29 83.14 -58.10
N ASP A 472 134.93 82.66 -56.91
CA ASP A 472 135.63 82.93 -55.65
C ASP A 472 137.06 82.37 -55.69
N HIS A 473 137.26 81.13 -56.15
CA HIS A 473 138.59 80.56 -56.36
C HIS A 473 139.41 81.34 -57.41
N ARG A 474 138.77 81.84 -58.47
CA ARG A 474 139.41 82.73 -59.46
C ARG A 474 139.75 84.10 -58.87
N LEU A 475 138.90 84.65 -58.00
CA LEU A 475 139.17 85.89 -57.26
C LEU A 475 140.29 85.69 -56.25
N GLY A 476 140.31 84.58 -55.51
CA GLY A 476 141.42 84.18 -54.64
C GLY A 476 142.72 84.02 -55.42
N THR A 477 142.70 83.35 -56.58
CA THR A 477 143.87 83.24 -57.48
C THR A 477 144.30 84.61 -58.00
N LEU A 478 143.36 85.48 -58.37
CA LEU A 478 143.64 86.84 -58.81
C LEU A 478 144.20 87.68 -57.65
N ASN A 479 143.71 87.48 -56.43
CA ASN A 479 144.20 88.11 -55.21
C ASN A 479 145.61 87.61 -54.93
N THR A 480 145.89 86.31 -54.94
CA THR A 480 147.27 85.78 -54.86
C THR A 480 148.16 86.32 -55.98
N ARG A 481 147.62 86.63 -57.16
CA ARG A 481 148.38 87.27 -58.25
C ARG A 481 148.56 88.77 -58.03
N VAL A 482 147.63 89.46 -57.36
CA VAL A 482 147.72 90.85 -56.92
C VAL A 482 148.64 90.97 -55.71
N ASP A 483 148.57 90.07 -54.74
CA ASP A 483 149.50 89.86 -53.62
C ASP A 483 150.88 89.46 -54.15
N GLY A 484 150.96 88.72 -55.25
CA GLY A 484 152.20 88.38 -55.95
C GLY A 484 152.78 89.57 -56.72
N ILE A 485 151.94 90.39 -57.36
CA ILE A 485 152.34 91.68 -57.94
C ILE A 485 152.72 92.65 -56.82
N GLN A 486 152.00 92.68 -55.70
CA GLN A 486 152.27 93.47 -54.51
C GLN A 486 153.51 92.94 -53.80
N THR A 487 153.82 91.64 -53.87
CA THR A 487 155.06 91.05 -53.39
C THR A 487 156.20 91.36 -54.35
N ASN A 488 155.96 91.45 -55.65
CA ASN A 488 156.94 91.92 -56.64
C ASN A 488 157.19 93.43 -56.53
N VAL A 489 156.17 94.23 -56.24
CA VAL A 489 156.24 95.66 -55.93
C VAL A 489 156.88 95.87 -54.56
N ASN A 490 156.54 95.06 -53.56
CA ASN A 490 157.23 95.03 -52.26
C ASN A 490 158.64 94.48 -52.41
N THR A 491 158.95 93.66 -53.41
CA THR A 491 160.32 93.19 -53.74
C THR A 491 161.07 94.22 -54.58
N MET A 492 160.39 95.07 -55.35
CA MET A 492 160.99 96.26 -55.95
C MET A 492 161.23 97.33 -54.88
N ASN A 493 160.29 97.53 -53.96
CA ASN A 493 160.38 98.43 -52.79
C ASN A 493 161.33 97.90 -51.72
N ASN A 494 161.53 96.57 -51.61
CA ASN A 494 162.56 95.92 -50.79
C ASN A 494 163.84 95.69 -51.59
N ARG A 495 163.89 95.89 -52.91
CA ARG A 495 165.18 96.02 -53.63
C ARG A 495 165.66 97.46 -53.51
N LEU A 496 164.79 98.44 -53.71
CA LEU A 496 164.97 99.82 -53.22
C LEU A 496 165.28 99.82 -51.72
N GLY A 497 164.58 99.01 -50.93
CA GLY A 497 164.68 98.93 -49.47
C GLY A 497 165.83 98.07 -48.95
N ILE A 498 166.40 97.17 -49.75
CA ILE A 498 167.69 96.50 -49.52
C ILE A 498 168.82 97.40 -50.02
N LEU A 499 168.63 98.22 -51.05
CA LEU A 499 169.46 99.42 -51.23
C LEU A 499 169.35 100.35 -50.00
N THR A 500 168.21 100.39 -49.30
CA THR A 500 168.01 101.08 -47.99
C THR A 500 168.26 100.22 -46.74
N SER A 501 168.75 98.97 -46.84
CA SER A 501 168.99 98.08 -45.66
C SER A 501 170.33 97.34 -45.70
N GLN A 502 170.99 97.31 -46.86
CA GLN A 502 172.45 97.41 -46.95
C GLN A 502 172.94 98.74 -46.37
N PHE A 503 172.07 99.77 -46.36
CA PHE A 503 172.25 101.01 -45.60
C PHE A 503 172.32 100.73 -44.08
N GLU A 504 171.49 99.83 -43.57
CA GLU A 504 171.28 99.62 -42.13
C GLU A 504 170.98 98.13 -41.80
N GLY A 505 171.96 97.24 -41.69
CA GLY A 505 173.26 97.46 -41.04
C GLY A 505 173.08 97.70 -39.53
N VAL A 506 172.30 98.73 -39.19
CA VAL A 506 172.04 99.19 -37.82
C VAL A 506 171.21 98.19 -37.02
N GLN A 507 170.23 97.51 -37.64
CA GLN A 507 169.30 96.65 -36.91
C GLN A 507 169.74 95.19 -36.74
N ASN A 508 171.06 94.95 -36.81
CA ASN A 508 171.79 93.80 -36.25
C ASN A 508 171.39 93.40 -34.79
N ARG A 509 170.59 94.25 -34.13
CA ARG A 509 170.01 94.07 -32.80
C ARG A 509 168.75 93.18 -32.77
N LEU A 510 168.03 93.01 -33.88
CA LEU A 510 166.81 92.18 -33.90
C LEU A 510 167.13 90.69 -33.68
N THR A 511 168.34 90.27 -34.06
CA THR A 511 169.02 89.00 -33.72
C THR A 511 169.05 88.67 -32.22
N GLN A 512 168.72 89.63 -31.35
CA GLN A 512 168.53 89.43 -29.91
C GLN A 512 167.17 88.76 -29.59
N SER A 513 166.11 89.10 -30.33
CA SER A 513 164.73 88.65 -30.09
C SER A 513 164.46 87.21 -30.53
N ASP A 514 165.13 86.71 -31.57
CA ASP A 514 164.92 85.35 -32.07
C ASP A 514 165.23 84.28 -31.00
N ARG A 515 166.20 84.55 -30.11
CA ARG A 515 166.53 83.68 -28.97
C ARG A 515 165.42 83.60 -27.91
N GLN A 516 164.48 84.55 -27.90
CA GLN A 516 163.30 84.50 -27.01
C GLN A 516 162.14 83.70 -27.63
N LEU A 517 162.00 83.74 -28.96
CA LEU A 517 160.99 82.97 -29.71
C LEU A 517 161.19 81.45 -29.62
N GLU A 518 162.45 81.01 -29.53
CA GLU A 518 162.83 79.60 -29.43
C GLU A 518 162.30 78.92 -28.14
N SER A 519 162.18 79.70 -27.04
CA SER A 519 161.61 79.23 -25.77
C SER A 519 160.08 79.07 -25.83
N VAL A 520 159.37 80.07 -26.39
CA VAL A 520 157.90 80.07 -26.54
C VAL A 520 157.43 78.92 -27.43
N THR A 521 158.22 78.59 -28.46
CA THR A 521 157.94 77.49 -29.39
C THR A 521 157.78 76.14 -28.68
N LYS A 522 158.48 75.91 -27.56
CA LYS A 522 158.45 74.64 -26.84
C LYS A 522 157.17 74.44 -26.00
N GLN A 523 156.60 75.52 -25.47
CA GLN A 523 155.35 75.49 -24.69
C GLN A 523 154.10 75.30 -25.59
N LEU A 524 154.18 75.74 -26.85
CA LEU A 524 153.08 75.66 -27.80
C LEU A 524 152.71 74.20 -28.16
N GLY A 525 153.71 73.30 -28.23
CA GLY A 525 153.50 71.88 -28.54
C GLY A 525 152.74 71.09 -27.47
N GLU A 526 152.86 71.48 -26.19
CA GLU A 526 152.14 70.82 -25.09
C GLU A 526 150.64 71.18 -25.09
N PHE A 527 150.29 72.40 -25.52
CA PHE A 527 148.89 72.82 -25.68
C PHE A 527 148.20 72.15 -26.86
N GLN A 528 148.89 71.94 -27.99
CA GLN A 528 148.33 71.31 -29.19
C GLN A 528 147.81 69.89 -28.92
N ASN A 529 148.55 69.08 -28.15
CA ASN A 529 148.13 67.72 -27.80
C ASN A 529 146.88 67.67 -26.89
N ARG A 530 146.62 68.72 -26.10
CA ARG A 530 145.43 68.81 -25.24
C ARG A 530 144.17 69.18 -26.02
N PHE A 531 144.27 70.01 -27.06
CA PHE A 531 143.11 70.37 -27.88
C PHE A 531 142.55 69.18 -28.67
N ALA A 532 143.42 68.36 -29.28
CA ALA A 532 142.99 67.16 -30.01
C ALA A 532 142.15 66.19 -29.16
N THR A 533 142.50 66.02 -27.87
CA THR A 533 141.77 65.15 -26.94
C THR A 533 140.37 65.72 -26.59
N VAL A 534 140.21 67.04 -26.60
CA VAL A 534 138.93 67.70 -26.29
C VAL A 534 137.96 67.62 -27.47
N ASP A 535 138.44 67.77 -28.71
CA ASP A 535 137.61 67.63 -29.91
C ASP A 535 136.99 66.21 -30.02
N GLU A 536 137.75 65.17 -29.69
CA GLU A 536 137.28 63.78 -29.69
C GLU A 536 136.19 63.52 -28.61
N GLN A 537 136.30 64.17 -27.44
CA GLN A 537 135.27 64.12 -26.40
C GLN A 537 133.99 64.85 -26.82
N VAL A 538 134.10 66.03 -27.44
CA VAL A 538 132.95 66.81 -27.93
C VAL A 538 132.18 66.04 -29.03
N ALA A 539 132.89 65.42 -29.98
CA ALA A 539 132.28 64.59 -31.02
C ALA A 539 131.51 63.38 -30.45
N THR A 540 131.96 62.83 -29.33
CA THR A 540 131.30 61.70 -28.65
C THR A 540 130.01 62.12 -27.95
N VAL A 541 130.01 63.28 -27.26
CA VAL A 541 128.81 63.82 -26.58
C VAL A 541 127.72 64.20 -27.58
N LEU A 542 128.07 64.76 -28.74
CA LEU A 542 127.10 65.11 -29.78
C LEU A 542 126.33 63.87 -30.30
N LYS A 543 127.03 62.76 -30.58
CA LYS A 543 126.40 61.50 -30.99
C LYS A 543 125.48 60.91 -29.91
N GLN A 544 125.84 61.06 -28.63
CA GLN A 544 124.98 60.63 -27.51
C GLN A 544 123.70 61.47 -27.41
N SER A 545 123.77 62.79 -27.68
CA SER A 545 122.61 63.68 -27.68
C SER A 545 121.60 63.33 -28.77
N GLU A 546 122.06 63.07 -30.00
CA GLU A 546 121.20 62.67 -31.13
C GLU A 546 120.46 61.35 -30.85
N ALA A 547 121.16 60.35 -30.30
CA ALA A 547 120.57 59.07 -29.89
C ALA A 547 119.51 59.26 -28.79
N MET A 548 119.77 60.13 -27.80
CA MET A 548 118.82 60.44 -26.73
C MET A 548 117.54 61.08 -27.28
N GLN A 549 117.66 61.96 -28.28
CA GLN A 549 116.55 62.69 -28.86
C GLN A 549 115.61 61.78 -29.69
N ASN A 550 116.16 60.85 -30.47
CA ASN A 550 115.40 59.83 -31.20
C ASN A 550 114.64 58.88 -30.24
N ASN A 551 115.27 58.48 -29.14
CA ASN A 551 114.61 57.67 -28.11
C ASN A 551 113.45 58.43 -27.44
N MET A 552 113.63 59.73 -27.15
CA MET A 552 112.60 60.58 -26.53
C MET A 552 111.38 60.79 -27.45
N GLN A 553 111.61 60.94 -28.76
CA GLN A 553 110.54 60.99 -29.75
C GLN A 553 109.76 59.66 -29.79
N THR A 554 110.48 58.52 -29.82
CA THR A 554 109.86 57.18 -29.80
C THR A 554 108.98 56.97 -28.56
N VAL A 555 109.43 57.38 -27.37
CA VAL A 555 108.63 57.31 -26.13
C VAL A 555 107.38 58.20 -26.20
N THR A 556 107.49 59.38 -26.81
CA THR A 556 106.35 60.30 -27.00
C THR A 556 105.30 59.71 -27.95
N GLU A 557 105.72 59.05 -29.03
CA GLU A 557 104.85 58.34 -29.97
C GLU A 557 104.16 57.13 -29.32
N GLN A 558 104.88 56.39 -28.46
CA GLN A 558 104.31 55.31 -27.64
C GLN A 558 103.27 55.81 -26.64
N VAL A 559 103.54 56.91 -25.91
CA VAL A 559 102.59 57.52 -24.96
C VAL A 559 101.33 58.01 -25.68
N ASN A 560 101.47 58.67 -26.83
CA ASN A 560 100.32 59.10 -27.65
C ASN A 560 99.50 57.91 -28.18
N THR A 561 100.15 56.78 -28.48
CA THR A 561 99.49 55.55 -28.91
C THR A 561 98.72 54.90 -27.77
N LEU A 562 99.32 54.79 -26.57
CA LEU A 562 98.61 54.34 -25.36
C LEU A 562 97.43 55.26 -25.03
N GLY A 563 97.57 56.58 -25.16
CA GLY A 563 96.48 57.54 -24.95
C GLY A 563 95.27 57.28 -25.86
N LYS A 564 95.50 56.99 -27.14
CA LYS A 564 94.45 56.59 -28.10
C LYS A 564 93.82 55.23 -27.74
N GLN A 565 94.64 54.26 -27.31
CA GLN A 565 94.15 52.95 -26.87
C GLN A 565 93.28 53.05 -25.60
N VAL A 566 93.68 53.86 -24.62
CA VAL A 566 92.88 54.12 -23.41
C VAL A 566 91.55 54.80 -23.77
N GLY A 567 91.55 55.80 -24.66
CA GLY A 567 90.33 56.47 -25.11
C GLY A 567 89.35 55.52 -25.82
N THR A 568 89.84 54.64 -26.71
CA THR A 568 89.00 53.61 -27.35
C THR A 568 88.49 52.56 -26.36
N LEU A 569 89.29 52.18 -25.36
CA LEU A 569 88.87 51.25 -24.30
C LEU A 569 87.81 51.87 -23.38
N GLN A 570 87.92 53.17 -23.06
CA GLN A 570 86.93 53.92 -22.28
C GLN A 570 85.59 54.01 -23.01
N GLU A 571 85.58 54.29 -24.31
CA GLU A 571 84.33 54.36 -25.08
C GLU A 571 83.70 52.97 -25.27
N SER A 572 84.52 51.93 -25.47
CA SER A 572 84.06 50.52 -25.45
C SER A 572 83.44 50.15 -24.10
N HIS A 573 84.06 50.53 -22.97
CA HIS A 573 83.51 50.30 -21.63
C HIS A 573 82.18 51.05 -21.44
N ARG A 574 82.06 52.29 -21.94
CA ARG A 574 80.83 53.07 -21.90
C ARG A 574 79.69 52.42 -22.69
N GLY A 575 79.99 51.87 -23.86
CA GLY A 575 79.06 51.08 -24.67
C GLY A 575 78.62 49.78 -23.96
N ILE A 576 79.55 49.07 -23.31
CA ILE A 576 79.24 47.87 -22.50
C ILE A 576 78.32 48.23 -21.33
N VAL A 577 78.59 49.32 -20.60
CA VAL A 577 77.72 49.79 -19.50
C VAL A 577 76.32 50.15 -20.00
N ALA A 578 76.20 50.82 -21.14
CA ALA A 578 74.91 51.12 -21.76
C ALA A 578 74.14 49.85 -22.17
N ASN A 579 74.84 48.87 -22.76
CA ASN A 579 74.25 47.57 -23.11
C ASN A 579 73.80 46.78 -21.87
N ILE A 580 74.56 46.83 -20.77
CA ILE A 580 74.18 46.21 -19.49
C ILE A 580 72.91 46.87 -18.92
N ALA A 581 72.80 48.20 -18.97
CA ALA A 581 71.60 48.91 -18.56
C ALA A 581 70.37 48.48 -19.38
N GLN A 582 70.48 48.46 -20.72
CA GLN A 582 69.41 47.98 -21.60
C GLN A 582 69.04 46.50 -21.36
N LEU A 583 70.02 45.64 -21.03
CA LEU A 583 69.76 44.24 -20.67
C LEU A 583 69.04 44.12 -19.32
N SER A 584 69.35 44.97 -18.34
CA SER A 584 68.62 45.06 -17.06
C SER A 584 67.17 45.52 -17.25
N ASP A 585 66.93 46.54 -18.08
CA ASP A 585 65.57 47.02 -18.38
C ASP A 585 64.75 45.93 -19.09
N ARG A 586 65.36 45.24 -20.07
CA ARG A 586 64.74 44.10 -20.76
C ARG A 586 64.47 42.94 -19.81
N LEU A 587 65.39 42.62 -18.90
CA LEU A 587 65.19 41.58 -17.89
C LEU A 587 64.01 41.92 -16.96
N THR A 588 63.91 43.18 -16.54
CA THR A 588 62.80 43.68 -15.71
C THR A 588 61.47 43.59 -16.46
N SER A 589 61.44 43.94 -17.74
CA SER A 589 60.26 43.81 -18.61
C SER A 589 59.84 42.35 -18.83
N VAL A 590 60.81 41.44 -19.01
CA VAL A 590 60.58 39.98 -19.08
C VAL A 590 60.05 39.42 -17.75
N GLN A 591 60.55 39.90 -16.62
CA GLN A 591 60.03 39.52 -15.29
C GLN A 591 58.58 39.99 -15.09
N GLN A 592 58.25 41.23 -15.50
CA GLN A 592 56.87 41.73 -15.44
C GLN A 592 55.93 40.94 -16.35
N THR A 593 56.31 40.67 -17.60
CA THR A 593 55.50 39.84 -18.51
C THR A 593 55.36 38.40 -18.02
N SER A 594 56.41 37.81 -17.43
CA SER A 594 56.33 36.49 -16.79
C SER A 594 55.35 36.48 -15.61
N ALA A 595 55.33 37.53 -14.77
CA ALA A 595 54.37 37.65 -13.68
C ALA A 595 52.92 37.81 -14.18
N THR A 596 52.73 38.59 -15.26
CA THR A 596 51.42 38.73 -15.93
C THR A 596 50.94 37.39 -16.51
N LEU A 597 51.83 36.65 -17.18
CA LEU A 597 51.54 35.32 -17.73
C LEU A 597 51.18 34.31 -16.63
N SER A 598 51.90 34.30 -15.50
CA SER A 598 51.54 33.45 -14.34
C SER A 598 50.14 33.78 -13.80
N ASN A 599 49.77 35.06 -13.71
CA ASN A 599 48.42 35.45 -13.27
C ASN A 599 47.34 35.06 -14.29
N GLN A 600 47.63 35.15 -15.59
CA GLN A 600 46.73 34.68 -16.65
C GLN A 600 46.58 33.15 -16.61
N ILE A 601 47.66 32.40 -16.39
CA ILE A 601 47.65 30.94 -16.23
C ILE A 601 46.77 30.56 -15.03
N ASN A 602 46.99 31.16 -13.85
CA ASN A 602 46.17 30.90 -12.66
C ASN A 602 44.68 31.18 -12.92
N THR A 603 44.37 32.29 -13.61
CA THR A 603 42.99 32.65 -14.00
C THR A 603 42.38 31.62 -14.97
N LEU A 604 43.16 31.11 -15.92
CA LEU A 604 42.72 30.08 -16.86
C LEU A 604 42.50 28.73 -16.16
N THR A 605 43.37 28.34 -15.23
CA THR A 605 43.21 27.13 -14.40
C THR A 605 41.90 27.18 -13.63
N SER A 606 41.61 28.28 -12.90
CA SER A 606 40.33 28.42 -12.18
C SER A 606 39.09 28.42 -13.10
N ARG A 607 39.23 28.88 -14.36
CA ARG A 607 38.16 28.77 -15.36
C ARG A 607 37.97 27.34 -15.86
N ILE A 608 39.05 26.58 -16.04
CA ILE A 608 39.01 25.15 -16.39
C ILE A 608 38.33 24.35 -15.26
N ASP A 609 38.71 24.57 -14.00
CA ASP A 609 38.08 23.92 -12.85
C ASP A 609 36.57 24.22 -12.77
N SER A 610 36.16 25.45 -13.10
CA SER A 610 34.73 25.81 -13.18
C SER A 610 34.02 25.07 -14.31
N LEU A 611 34.59 25.08 -15.52
CA LEU A 611 34.02 24.40 -16.68
C LEU A 611 33.92 22.88 -16.48
N GLN A 612 34.85 22.26 -15.77
CA GLN A 612 34.76 20.83 -15.42
C GLN A 612 33.62 20.54 -14.44
N ARG A 613 33.37 21.41 -13.45
CA ARG A 613 32.19 21.29 -12.56
C ARG A 613 30.88 21.50 -13.30
N ASP A 614 30.84 22.47 -14.21
CA ASP A 614 29.68 22.70 -15.08
C ASP A 614 29.43 21.51 -16.01
N GLN A 615 30.48 20.91 -16.58
CA GLN A 615 30.41 19.71 -17.41
C GLN A 615 29.83 18.51 -16.65
N VAL A 616 30.31 18.23 -15.43
CA VAL A 616 29.76 17.16 -14.57
C VAL A 616 28.27 17.40 -14.28
N THR A 617 27.90 18.66 -13.99
CA THR A 617 26.51 19.06 -13.74
C THR A 617 25.62 18.86 -14.98
N ILE A 618 26.12 19.22 -16.17
CA ILE A 618 25.41 19.02 -17.43
C ILE A 618 25.23 17.53 -17.74
N VAL A 619 26.26 16.70 -17.56
CA VAL A 619 26.16 15.24 -17.74
C VAL A 619 25.08 14.65 -16.81
N GLY A 620 25.07 15.02 -15.53
CA GLY A 620 24.03 14.57 -14.59
C GLY A 620 22.61 15.00 -14.98
N ARG A 621 22.45 16.17 -15.62
CA ARG A 621 21.15 16.62 -16.18
C ARG A 621 20.74 15.82 -17.41
N VAL A 622 21.68 15.51 -18.31
CA VAL A 622 21.43 14.67 -19.49
C VAL A 622 20.98 13.27 -19.06
N ASP A 623 21.66 12.66 -18.10
CA ASP A 623 21.28 11.35 -17.55
C ASP A 623 19.85 11.33 -16.97
N ASN A 624 19.43 12.38 -16.26
CA ASN A 624 18.06 12.49 -15.76
C ASN A 624 17.04 12.63 -16.90
N LEU A 625 17.30 13.49 -17.89
CA LEU A 625 16.43 13.63 -19.06
C LEU A 625 16.31 12.32 -19.85
N GLN A 626 17.38 11.53 -19.95
CA GLN A 626 17.39 10.21 -20.59
C GLN A 626 16.48 9.21 -19.85
N ARG A 627 16.47 9.24 -18.51
CA ARG A 627 15.56 8.43 -17.68
C ARG A 627 14.11 8.86 -17.86
N GLU A 628 13.83 10.16 -17.83
CA GLU A 628 12.49 10.72 -18.07
C GLU A 628 11.96 10.35 -19.46
N GLN A 629 12.79 10.47 -20.51
CA GLN A 629 12.44 10.06 -21.87
C GLN A 629 12.05 8.58 -21.93
N THR A 630 12.81 7.71 -21.25
CA THR A 630 12.54 6.26 -21.17
C THR A 630 11.20 5.97 -20.49
N VAL A 631 10.88 6.70 -19.40
CA VAL A 631 9.59 6.61 -18.71
C VAL A 631 8.43 7.12 -19.59
N LEU A 632 8.62 8.21 -20.33
CA LEU A 632 7.62 8.72 -21.27
C LEU A 632 7.35 7.72 -22.41
N ALA A 633 8.39 7.12 -23.00
CA ALA A 633 8.24 6.09 -24.03
C ALA A 633 7.39 4.91 -23.51
N GLY A 634 7.70 4.40 -22.31
CA GLY A 634 6.91 3.36 -21.65
C GLY A 634 5.46 3.74 -21.33
N ARG A 635 5.14 5.04 -21.20
CA ARG A 635 3.75 5.54 -21.07
C ARG A 635 3.05 5.59 -22.42
N VAL A 636 3.72 6.02 -23.49
CA VAL A 636 3.18 6.03 -24.86
C VAL A 636 2.79 4.61 -25.29
N ASP A 637 3.67 3.62 -25.10
CA ASP A 637 3.37 2.21 -25.42
C ASP A 637 2.13 1.67 -24.70
N ARG A 638 1.89 2.09 -23.45
CA ARG A 638 0.69 1.69 -22.69
C ARG A 638 -0.57 2.36 -23.24
N LEU A 639 -0.51 3.65 -23.55
CA LEU A 639 -1.63 4.38 -24.16
C LEU A 639 -1.99 3.78 -25.52
N GLN A 640 -0.99 3.45 -26.34
CA GLN A 640 -1.20 2.89 -27.67
C GLN A 640 -1.82 1.47 -27.62
N ARG A 641 -1.38 0.61 -26.70
CA ARG A 641 -2.07 -0.68 -26.43
C ARG A 641 -3.51 -0.48 -25.91
N GLY A 642 -3.73 0.53 -25.07
CA GLY A 642 -5.08 0.89 -24.60
C GLY A 642 -5.99 1.34 -25.74
N GLN A 643 -5.47 2.15 -26.67
CA GLN A 643 -6.18 2.59 -27.87
C GLN A 643 -6.59 1.40 -28.75
N THR A 644 -5.67 0.50 -29.10
CA THR A 644 -5.98 -0.70 -29.90
C THR A 644 -7.05 -1.59 -29.23
N THR A 645 -7.05 -1.65 -27.89
CA THR A 645 -8.08 -2.36 -27.12
C THR A 645 -9.44 -1.68 -27.24
N PHE A 646 -9.49 -0.34 -27.17
CA PHE A 646 -10.73 0.43 -27.38
C PHE A 646 -11.26 0.31 -28.81
N GLU A 647 -10.40 0.37 -29.82
CA GLU A 647 -10.75 0.18 -31.24
C GLU A 647 -11.36 -1.21 -31.48
N THR A 648 -10.77 -2.25 -30.88
CA THR A 648 -11.30 -3.63 -30.93
C THR A 648 -12.68 -3.72 -30.27
N ASN A 649 -12.86 -3.12 -29.09
CA ASN A 649 -14.14 -3.10 -28.39
C ASN A 649 -15.22 -2.32 -29.16
N LEU A 650 -14.83 -1.24 -29.85
CA LEU A 650 -15.72 -0.45 -30.69
C LEU A 650 -16.22 -1.28 -31.90
N GLY A 651 -15.31 -1.99 -32.59
CA GLY A 651 -15.68 -2.87 -33.70
C GLY A 651 -16.63 -4.02 -33.28
N ASN A 652 -16.40 -4.60 -32.10
CA ASN A 652 -17.30 -5.59 -31.51
C ASN A 652 -18.68 -4.98 -31.19
N LEU A 653 -18.74 -3.72 -30.72
CA LEU A 653 -19.98 -3.03 -30.44
C LEU A 653 -20.76 -2.69 -31.73
N THR A 654 -20.08 -2.20 -32.77
CA THR A 654 -20.67 -1.98 -34.10
C THR A 654 -21.30 -3.27 -34.64
N THR A 655 -20.57 -4.38 -34.61
CA THR A 655 -21.08 -5.69 -35.05
C THR A 655 -22.35 -6.11 -34.29
N ARG A 656 -22.43 -5.82 -32.98
CA ARG A 656 -23.63 -6.08 -32.17
C ARG A 656 -24.80 -5.16 -32.52
N VAL A 657 -24.53 -3.89 -32.82
CA VAL A 657 -25.56 -2.92 -33.27
C VAL A 657 -26.13 -3.35 -34.61
N ASP A 658 -25.29 -3.75 -35.56
CA ASP A 658 -25.72 -4.25 -36.88
C ASP A 658 -26.59 -5.52 -36.74
N GLY A 659 -26.21 -6.45 -35.86
CA GLY A 659 -27.01 -7.64 -35.55
C GLY A 659 -28.37 -7.31 -34.91
N ILE A 660 -28.43 -6.32 -34.01
CA ILE A 660 -29.70 -5.84 -33.44
C ILE A 660 -30.56 -5.18 -34.53
N GLN A 661 -29.96 -4.41 -35.44
CA GLN A 661 -30.67 -3.77 -36.54
C GLN A 661 -31.29 -4.79 -37.50
N GLN A 662 -30.56 -5.86 -37.86
CA GLN A 662 -31.10 -6.97 -38.66
C GLN A 662 -32.26 -7.69 -37.96
N ASN A 663 -32.14 -7.91 -36.64
CA ASN A 663 -33.22 -8.50 -35.84
C ASN A 663 -34.47 -7.61 -35.80
N LEU A 664 -34.30 -6.28 -35.71
CA LEU A 664 -35.41 -5.31 -35.78
C LEU A 664 -36.10 -5.34 -37.16
N THR A 665 -35.34 -5.32 -38.26
CA THR A 665 -35.91 -5.46 -39.62
C THR A 665 -36.66 -6.78 -39.80
N THR A 666 -36.14 -7.87 -39.23
CA THR A 666 -36.81 -9.18 -39.25
C THR A 666 -38.11 -9.18 -38.44
N LEU A 667 -38.11 -8.51 -37.27
CA LEU A 667 -39.29 -8.38 -36.42
C LEU A 667 -40.37 -7.52 -37.09
N ASP A 668 -39.99 -6.41 -37.72
CA ASP A 668 -40.88 -5.54 -38.48
C ASP A 668 -41.57 -6.30 -39.64
N GLY A 669 -40.82 -7.07 -40.42
CA GLY A 669 -41.38 -7.96 -41.45
C GLY A 669 -42.38 -8.99 -40.91
N ARG A 670 -42.14 -9.52 -39.69
CA ARG A 670 -43.09 -10.41 -39.00
C ARG A 670 -44.35 -9.67 -38.55
N VAL A 671 -44.23 -8.43 -38.06
CA VAL A 671 -45.37 -7.57 -37.69
C VAL A 671 -46.21 -7.22 -38.92
N GLY A 672 -45.59 -6.87 -40.06
CA GLY A 672 -46.30 -6.67 -41.33
C GLY A 672 -47.03 -7.93 -41.82
N THR A 673 -46.41 -9.11 -41.66
CA THR A 673 -47.04 -10.40 -41.98
C THR A 673 -48.26 -10.67 -41.09
N LEU A 674 -48.12 -10.50 -39.77
CA LEU A 674 -49.23 -10.65 -38.81
C LEU A 674 -50.37 -9.66 -39.07
N THR A 675 -50.05 -8.42 -39.44
CA THR A 675 -51.02 -7.39 -39.79
C THR A 675 -51.82 -7.79 -41.04
N THR A 676 -51.16 -8.37 -42.04
CA THR A 676 -51.80 -8.90 -43.25
C THR A 676 -52.72 -10.09 -42.93
N GLN A 677 -52.26 -11.00 -42.07
CA GLN A 677 -53.08 -12.13 -41.58
C GLN A 677 -54.30 -11.66 -40.79
N PHE A 678 -54.14 -10.67 -39.91
CA PHE A 678 -55.23 -10.07 -39.14
C PHE A 678 -56.31 -9.45 -40.04
N ASN A 679 -55.91 -8.63 -41.02
CA ASN A 679 -56.83 -8.02 -41.98
C ASN A 679 -57.58 -9.09 -42.82
N THR A 680 -56.91 -10.19 -43.14
CA THR A 680 -57.52 -11.33 -43.85
C THR A 680 -58.55 -12.05 -42.97
N LEU A 681 -58.22 -12.29 -41.69
CA LEU A 681 -59.14 -12.85 -40.69
C LEU A 681 -60.37 -11.95 -40.47
N GLN A 682 -60.16 -10.64 -40.34
CA GLN A 682 -61.24 -9.66 -40.21
C GLN A 682 -62.19 -9.69 -41.42
N THR A 683 -61.64 -9.75 -42.63
CA THR A 683 -62.42 -9.88 -43.87
C THR A 683 -63.24 -11.18 -43.90
N ASN A 684 -62.64 -12.29 -43.46
CA ASN A 684 -63.33 -13.58 -43.35
C ASN A 684 -64.46 -13.56 -42.31
N ILE A 685 -64.27 -12.87 -41.19
CA ILE A 685 -65.31 -12.68 -40.16
C ILE A 685 -66.50 -11.90 -40.72
N SER A 686 -66.27 -10.76 -41.39
CA SER A 686 -67.35 -9.99 -42.04
C SER A 686 -68.11 -10.80 -43.10
N ARG A 687 -67.40 -11.66 -43.84
CA ARG A 687 -68.02 -12.58 -44.81
C ARG A 687 -68.90 -13.64 -44.12
N LEU A 688 -68.42 -14.22 -43.01
CA LEU A 688 -69.19 -15.15 -42.18
C LEU A 688 -70.45 -14.51 -41.59
N ASP A 689 -70.33 -13.28 -41.07
CA ASP A 689 -71.45 -12.51 -40.50
C ASP A 689 -72.54 -12.22 -41.55
N THR A 690 -72.12 -11.91 -42.79
CA THR A 690 -73.02 -11.78 -43.95
C THR A 690 -73.72 -13.12 -44.27
N GLN A 691 -73.00 -14.25 -44.22
CA GLN A 691 -73.59 -15.58 -44.43
C GLN A 691 -74.59 -15.96 -43.33
N VAL A 692 -74.29 -15.64 -42.06
CA VAL A 692 -75.20 -15.86 -40.91
C VAL A 692 -76.48 -15.03 -41.07
N SER A 693 -76.34 -13.75 -41.42
CA SER A 693 -77.49 -12.85 -41.70
C SER A 693 -78.38 -13.37 -42.83
N GLY A 694 -77.77 -13.89 -43.91
CA GLY A 694 -78.51 -14.54 -45.00
C GLY A 694 -79.22 -15.83 -44.57
N LEU A 695 -78.58 -16.66 -43.74
CA LEU A 695 -79.19 -17.86 -43.17
C LEU A 695 -80.34 -17.54 -42.22
N GLN A 696 -80.21 -16.53 -41.36
CA GLN A 696 -81.29 -16.04 -40.50
C GLN A 696 -82.49 -15.56 -41.33
N THR A 697 -82.25 -14.84 -42.42
CA THR A 697 -83.31 -14.41 -43.37
C THR A 697 -84.02 -15.62 -44.01
N ASN A 698 -83.26 -16.65 -44.42
CA ASN A 698 -83.83 -17.87 -44.97
C ASN A 698 -84.65 -18.66 -43.94
N VAL A 699 -84.18 -18.75 -42.69
CA VAL A 699 -84.93 -19.35 -41.56
C VAL A 699 -86.22 -18.58 -41.30
N GLY A 700 -86.19 -17.24 -41.33
CA GLY A 700 -87.39 -16.41 -41.24
C GLY A 700 -88.41 -16.74 -42.33
N ARG A 701 -87.99 -16.77 -43.60
CA ARG A 701 -88.85 -17.17 -44.73
C ARG A 701 -89.42 -18.59 -44.59
N LEU A 702 -88.62 -19.54 -44.13
CA LEU A 702 -89.08 -20.91 -43.86
C LEU A 702 -90.13 -20.93 -42.74
N ASN A 703 -89.93 -20.14 -41.68
CA ASN A 703 -90.90 -20.00 -40.59
C ASN A 703 -92.22 -19.39 -41.07
N ASP A 704 -92.17 -18.35 -41.92
CA ASP A 704 -93.36 -17.78 -42.56
C ASP A 704 -94.08 -18.78 -43.47
N GLN A 705 -93.34 -19.61 -44.20
CA GLN A 705 -93.91 -20.71 -45.00
C GLN A 705 -94.59 -21.75 -44.10
N VAL A 706 -93.98 -22.13 -42.97
CA VAL A 706 -94.57 -23.05 -41.98
C VAL A 706 -95.85 -22.46 -41.39
N ASN A 707 -95.85 -21.18 -40.98
CA ASN A 707 -97.03 -20.47 -40.50
C ASN A 707 -98.15 -20.45 -41.56
N GLY A 708 -97.79 -20.17 -42.83
CA GLY A 708 -98.71 -20.23 -43.96
C GLY A 708 -99.29 -21.63 -44.21
N PHE A 709 -98.50 -22.69 -44.06
CA PHE A 709 -99.00 -24.07 -44.09
C PHE A 709 -99.93 -24.36 -42.92
N GLN A 710 -99.61 -23.93 -41.70
CA GLN A 710 -100.49 -24.09 -40.52
C GLN A 710 -101.84 -23.40 -40.72
N SER A 711 -101.88 -22.16 -41.22
CA SER A 711 -103.14 -21.46 -41.53
C SER A 711 -103.95 -22.18 -42.62
N ARG A 712 -103.28 -22.74 -43.63
CA ARG A 712 -103.94 -23.56 -44.66
C ARG A 712 -104.50 -24.87 -44.10
N PHE A 713 -103.78 -25.55 -43.19
CA PHE A 713 -104.29 -26.72 -42.50
C PHE A 713 -105.51 -26.37 -41.63
N ALA A 714 -105.47 -25.31 -40.84
CA ALA A 714 -106.64 -24.85 -40.07
C ALA A 714 -107.86 -24.53 -40.96
N THR A 715 -107.62 -23.97 -42.15
CA THR A 715 -108.68 -23.73 -43.16
C THR A 715 -109.26 -25.04 -43.72
N ILE A 716 -108.41 -26.04 -43.94
CA ILE A 716 -108.83 -27.38 -44.38
C ILE A 716 -109.64 -28.08 -43.28
N ASP A 717 -109.21 -27.98 -42.02
CA ASP A 717 -109.89 -28.53 -40.84
C ASP A 717 -111.30 -27.93 -40.68
N SER A 718 -111.42 -26.60 -40.78
CA SER A 718 -112.72 -25.91 -40.77
C SER A 718 -113.63 -26.36 -41.92
N ARG A 719 -113.07 -26.58 -43.12
CA ARG A 719 -113.83 -27.12 -44.28
C ARG A 719 -114.22 -28.58 -44.09
N LEU A 720 -113.42 -29.39 -43.39
CA LEU A 720 -113.75 -30.76 -43.04
C LEU A 720 -114.89 -30.81 -42.02
N GLY A 721 -114.85 -29.97 -40.97
CA GLY A 721 -115.95 -29.81 -40.02
C GLY A 721 -117.27 -29.43 -40.72
N GLY A 722 -117.25 -28.39 -41.57
CA GLY A 722 -118.42 -28.00 -42.35
C GLY A 722 -118.90 -29.04 -43.38
N LEU A 723 -118.04 -29.99 -43.78
CA LEU A 723 -118.46 -31.16 -44.57
C LEU A 723 -119.09 -32.24 -43.68
N GLN A 724 -118.56 -32.49 -42.48
CA GLN A 724 -119.16 -33.40 -41.49
C GLN A 724 -120.57 -32.94 -41.09
N ASP A 725 -120.77 -31.65 -40.79
CA ASP A 725 -122.09 -31.08 -40.48
C ASP A 725 -123.08 -31.32 -41.63
N ARG A 726 -122.64 -31.12 -42.88
CA ARG A 726 -123.48 -31.36 -44.07
C ARG A 726 -123.83 -32.84 -44.26
N VAL A 727 -122.91 -33.76 -43.95
CA VAL A 727 -123.19 -35.20 -43.95
C VAL A 727 -124.22 -35.54 -42.86
N GLN A 728 -124.07 -35.00 -41.65
CA GLN A 728 -125.00 -35.22 -40.55
C GLN A 728 -126.42 -34.70 -40.87
N VAL A 729 -126.53 -33.57 -41.59
CA VAL A 729 -127.82 -33.06 -42.12
C VAL A 729 -128.40 -33.97 -43.21
N ILE A 730 -127.56 -34.60 -44.05
CA ILE A 730 -127.99 -35.59 -45.05
C ILE A 730 -128.51 -36.86 -44.37
N ASP A 731 -127.81 -37.42 -43.39
CA ASP A 731 -128.29 -38.55 -42.59
C ASP A 731 -129.63 -38.23 -41.91
N SER A 732 -129.76 -37.02 -41.35
CA SER A 732 -131.00 -36.52 -40.76
C SER A 732 -132.15 -36.33 -41.77
N ARG A 733 -131.86 -36.25 -43.08
CA ARG A 733 -132.87 -36.28 -44.16
C ARG A 733 -133.18 -37.71 -44.59
N ILE A 734 -132.18 -38.60 -44.63
CA ILE A 734 -132.35 -40.03 -44.94
C ILE A 734 -133.25 -40.69 -43.89
N GLY A 735 -133.00 -40.47 -42.59
CA GLY A 735 -133.85 -41.01 -41.52
C GLY A 735 -135.31 -40.52 -41.59
N ARG A 736 -135.54 -39.27 -42.03
CA ARG A 736 -136.90 -38.74 -42.29
C ARG A 736 -137.57 -39.39 -43.51
N LEU A 737 -136.82 -39.69 -44.57
CA LEU A 737 -137.34 -40.41 -45.73
C LEU A 737 -137.68 -41.87 -45.40
N GLN A 738 -136.85 -42.55 -44.61
CA GLN A 738 -137.13 -43.90 -44.10
C GLN A 738 -138.40 -43.93 -43.25
N GLY A 739 -138.55 -43.00 -42.29
CA GLY A 739 -139.78 -42.92 -41.46
C GLY A 739 -141.06 -42.63 -42.26
N ASN A 740 -140.97 -41.96 -43.42
CA ASN A 740 -142.10 -41.81 -44.34
C ASN A 740 -142.40 -43.11 -45.11
N PHE A 741 -141.37 -43.84 -45.53
CA PHE A 741 -141.50 -45.12 -46.22
C PHE A 741 -142.15 -46.21 -45.34
N ASP A 742 -141.79 -46.26 -44.06
CA ASP A 742 -142.38 -47.19 -43.09
C ASP A 742 -143.87 -46.93 -42.84
N ARG A 743 -144.29 -45.65 -42.80
CA ARG A 743 -145.71 -45.28 -42.72
C ARG A 743 -146.49 -45.72 -43.96
N PHE A 744 -145.92 -45.54 -45.16
CA PHE A 744 -146.56 -45.95 -46.40
C PHE A 744 -146.74 -47.47 -46.49
N SER A 745 -145.74 -48.23 -46.02
CA SER A 745 -145.80 -49.70 -45.99
C SER A 745 -146.89 -50.21 -45.05
N ARG A 746 -147.04 -49.65 -43.84
CA ARG A 746 -148.12 -50.04 -42.91
C ARG A 746 -149.52 -49.82 -43.47
N ILE A 747 -149.79 -48.65 -44.06
CA ILE A 747 -151.10 -48.32 -44.64
C ILE A 747 -151.49 -49.30 -45.76
N SER A 748 -150.49 -49.80 -46.51
CA SER A 748 -150.71 -50.77 -47.59
C SER A 748 -151.03 -52.17 -47.06
N ILE A 749 -150.40 -52.59 -45.96
CA ILE A 749 -150.58 -53.92 -45.35
C ILE A 749 -151.98 -54.07 -44.71
N ASP A 750 -152.42 -53.11 -43.90
CA ASP A 750 -153.73 -53.20 -43.22
C ASP A 750 -154.90 -53.27 -44.21
N ARG A 751 -154.75 -52.63 -45.38
CA ARG A 751 -155.78 -52.62 -46.43
C ARG A 751 -155.88 -53.92 -47.23
N ILE A 752 -154.82 -54.74 -47.21
CA ILE A 752 -154.83 -56.10 -47.74
C ILE A 752 -155.54 -57.04 -46.75
N GLY A 753 -155.29 -56.91 -45.44
CA GLY A 753 -155.97 -57.72 -44.42
C GLY A 753 -157.51 -57.58 -44.43
N GLN A 754 -158.03 -56.37 -44.68
CA GLN A 754 -159.49 -56.15 -44.81
C GLN A 754 -160.13 -56.86 -46.02
N LEU A 755 -159.34 -57.20 -47.06
CA LEU A 755 -159.81 -57.97 -48.21
C LEU A 755 -159.85 -59.48 -47.92
N GLU A 756 -158.88 -60.02 -47.19
CA GLU A 756 -158.85 -61.45 -46.81
C GLU A 756 -160.01 -61.86 -45.88
N ASP A 757 -160.32 -61.05 -44.88
CA ASP A 757 -161.46 -61.30 -43.98
C ASP A 757 -162.81 -61.31 -44.71
N SER A 758 -162.93 -60.50 -45.77
CA SER A 758 -164.13 -60.45 -46.62
C SER A 758 -164.30 -61.75 -47.43
N VAL A 759 -163.21 -62.34 -47.92
CA VAL A 759 -163.22 -63.64 -48.61
C VAL A 759 -163.60 -64.77 -47.64
N THR A 760 -163.07 -64.74 -46.42
CA THR A 760 -163.32 -65.78 -45.40
C THR A 760 -164.80 -65.86 -44.98
N ARG A 761 -165.52 -64.71 -44.94
CA ARG A 761 -166.97 -64.70 -44.67
C ARG A 761 -167.80 -65.36 -45.76
N VAL A 762 -167.40 -65.27 -47.03
CA VAL A 762 -168.10 -65.94 -48.15
C VAL A 762 -167.87 -67.45 -48.09
N GLY A 763 -166.63 -67.89 -47.78
CA GLY A 763 -166.29 -69.30 -47.63
C GLY A 763 -167.16 -70.03 -46.59
N ASN A 764 -167.28 -69.48 -45.38
CA ASN A 764 -168.02 -70.17 -44.31
C ASN A 764 -169.54 -70.16 -44.49
N LEU A 765 -170.11 -69.19 -45.22
CA LEU A 765 -171.52 -69.21 -45.60
C LEU A 765 -171.85 -70.39 -46.54
N SER A 766 -170.89 -70.81 -47.38
CA SER A 766 -171.05 -71.99 -48.25
C SER A 766 -171.00 -73.31 -47.48
N LEU A 767 -170.25 -73.38 -46.38
CA LEU A 767 -170.19 -74.57 -45.52
C LEU A 767 -171.48 -74.75 -44.70
N ALA A 768 -172.09 -73.65 -44.26
CA ALA A 768 -173.40 -73.65 -43.61
C ALA A 768 -174.53 -74.20 -44.50
N LEU A 769 -174.44 -74.04 -45.82
CA LEU A 769 -175.40 -74.59 -46.78
C LEU A 769 -175.18 -76.07 -47.10
N ARG A 770 -173.94 -76.58 -46.99
CA ARG A 770 -173.65 -77.98 -47.33
C ARG A 770 -174.09 -78.96 -46.24
N THR A 771 -173.89 -78.62 -44.96
CA THR A 771 -174.20 -79.55 -43.86
C THR A 771 -175.70 -79.63 -43.53
N ASP A 772 -176.50 -78.59 -43.78
CA ASP A 772 -177.97 -78.69 -43.70
C ASP A 772 -178.57 -79.52 -44.85
N PHE A 773 -177.86 -79.57 -46.00
CA PHE A 773 -178.21 -80.46 -47.11
C PHE A 773 -177.74 -81.90 -46.86
N GLU A 774 -176.58 -82.10 -46.22
CA GLU A 774 -176.07 -83.40 -45.78
C GLU A 774 -176.78 -83.94 -44.53
N ASN A 775 -178.05 -84.26 -44.74
CA ASN A 775 -178.70 -85.45 -44.25
C ASN A 775 -179.31 -85.38 -42.82
N ARG A 776 -180.56 -84.94 -42.58
CA ARG A 776 -181.78 -84.94 -43.44
C ARG A 776 -182.09 -86.23 -44.23
N LEU A 777 -181.19 -87.22 -44.18
CA LEU A 777 -181.15 -88.45 -44.99
C LEU A 777 -180.66 -89.65 -44.14
N ARG A 778 -180.39 -89.43 -42.84
CA ARG A 778 -180.31 -90.47 -41.79
C ARG A 778 -181.40 -90.25 -40.74
N ARG A 779 -182.63 -90.31 -41.23
CA ARG A 779 -183.69 -91.04 -40.51
C ARG A 779 -183.43 -92.54 -40.63
#